data_AF-A0A349H3N8-F1
#
_entry.id   AF-A0A349H3N8-F1
#
_cell.length_a   1.000
_cell.length_b   1.000
_cell.length_c   1.000
_cell.angle_alpha   90.00
_cell.angle_beta   90.00
_cell.angle_gamma   90.00
#
_symmetry.space_group_name_H-M   'P 1'
#
loop_
_entity.id
_entity.type
_entity.pdbx_description
1 polymer ?
#
loop_
_entity_poly.entity_id
_entity_poly.type
_entity_poly.pdbx_seq_one_letter_code
_entity_poly.pdbx_strand_id
1 'polypeptide(L)'
;HTNWVNANNDTAVFGGTAGTVTNQGVTVGGLTFTTANYVLTNSTVTFGVAGVISNAVDSTIASALAGSVAITKRGAGTLTLIGTNSYSGGTIVASGTLALVGIAAQPPSSSLAISNGATVRLSASADSNWPATTVTGSGTLVADTAVNRGLVISSYNMSGFTGVLDVLASGGGKVGLFPPFTIHTGATIRVENGATAYYGWSGLALGCKVELNGDGNTEPYGALRLESNDRQNGPVLLKANSEIGGGSGLGYIGGVISDNGLGYGITIVGGATIVLQATNTYSGPTVVKTGSLRCDNTNALGAGGSLSINNGAVLNLTYSGNANVSSLTLGGILMPSGVYGSTNSPATYQDLHFSGTGTVTVPPGPADAANRWWDGGSADIPGDGNGASSGGNGTWNTTFKNWDAGAVPHTNWVNASNGTAVFGGTAGTVTSQGVTVGGLTFMTANYVLTNSTVTFSVAGTIFNYVPATIASVLAGTVPITKSGAGTLTLTATNTYSGPTTVNAGTLTVSASGRLGTNNLTIAAGATVVVQKSDAISSNACVDLRGTLNLAAGVTNTVRRLYFNGICQQAGLWNAVRDPSHFSGSGSLNVTEYPYGKMIPRRSPTYRGYPFCASLHGSAISGAQPYELLFDTGSWDICIPYGSLNKANISVLATNVFDCWG
;
A
#
# COMPACT_ATOMS: atom_id res chain seq x y z
N HIS A 1 30.51 -23.06 57.72
CA HIS A 1 30.79 -23.25 56.29
C HIS A 1 31.86 -24.32 56.16
N THR A 2 31.63 -25.33 55.33
CA THR A 2 32.60 -26.37 54.97
C THR A 2 32.97 -26.22 53.50
N ASN A 3 34.12 -26.75 53.10
CA ASN A 3 34.50 -26.77 51.68
C ASN A 3 33.50 -27.63 50.89
N TRP A 4 33.19 -27.20 49.67
CA TRP A 4 32.40 -28.00 48.73
C TRP A 4 33.20 -29.24 48.32
N VAL A 5 32.54 -30.40 48.31
CA VAL A 5 33.15 -31.67 47.91
C VAL A 5 32.50 -32.12 46.60
N ASN A 6 33.28 -32.11 45.52
CA ASN A 6 32.81 -32.39 44.15
C ASN A 6 32.28 -33.82 43.90
N ALA A 7 32.31 -34.73 44.90
CA ALA A 7 31.94 -36.13 44.73
C ALA A 7 30.45 -36.45 44.98
N ASN A 8 29.71 -35.58 45.67
CA ASN A 8 28.37 -35.92 46.18
C ASN A 8 27.21 -35.58 45.24
N ASN A 9 27.47 -34.88 44.12
CA ASN A 9 26.42 -34.34 43.25
C ASN A 9 25.37 -33.51 44.04
N ASP A 10 25.82 -32.72 45.01
CA ASP A 10 24.94 -31.88 45.80
C ASP A 10 24.29 -30.78 44.95
N THR A 11 23.13 -30.27 45.40
CA THR A 11 22.47 -29.11 44.79
C THR A 11 23.00 -27.83 45.41
N ALA A 12 23.54 -26.92 44.59
CA ALA A 12 23.93 -25.60 45.07
C ALA A 12 22.69 -24.68 45.18
N VAL A 13 22.51 -24.04 46.33
CA VAL A 13 21.36 -23.13 46.59
C VAL A 13 21.87 -21.70 46.78
N PHE A 14 21.36 -20.78 45.97
CA PHE A 14 21.68 -19.36 46.00
C PHE A 14 20.48 -18.56 46.51
N GLY A 15 20.67 -17.84 47.61
CA GLY A 15 19.62 -17.06 48.29
C GLY A 15 20.22 -16.00 49.22
N GLY A 16 19.37 -15.12 49.75
CA GLY A 16 19.83 -13.93 50.50
C GLY A 16 20.09 -12.75 49.57
N THR A 17 21.14 -11.96 49.82
CA THR A 17 21.48 -10.79 48.99
C THR A 17 22.07 -11.24 47.64
N ALA A 18 21.43 -10.81 46.54
CA ALA A 18 21.87 -11.11 45.18
C ALA A 18 23.26 -10.54 44.86
N GLY A 19 23.98 -11.22 43.97
CA GLY A 19 25.29 -10.76 43.50
C GLY A 19 25.93 -11.72 42.51
N THR A 20 27.19 -11.46 42.19
CA THR A 20 28.00 -12.30 41.31
C THR A 20 28.73 -13.37 42.12
N VAL A 21 28.56 -14.64 41.73
CA VAL A 21 29.26 -15.79 42.30
C VAL A 21 30.28 -16.29 41.26
N THR A 22 31.56 -16.30 41.63
CA THR A 22 32.64 -16.86 40.82
C THR A 22 32.94 -18.29 41.28
N ASN A 23 32.80 -19.27 40.39
CA ASN A 23 33.15 -20.66 40.69
C ASN A 23 34.55 -21.01 40.15
N GLN A 24 35.19 -22.05 40.69
CA GLN A 24 36.53 -22.52 40.31
C GLN A 24 36.51 -23.90 39.63
N GLY A 25 35.38 -24.26 38.99
CA GLY A 25 35.16 -25.59 38.45
C GLY A 25 34.52 -26.49 39.50
N VAL A 26 33.23 -26.79 39.34
CA VAL A 26 32.47 -27.58 40.31
C VAL A 26 31.62 -28.65 39.62
N THR A 27 31.43 -29.77 40.32
CA THR A 27 30.44 -30.79 39.94
C THR A 27 29.24 -30.67 40.86
N VAL A 28 28.04 -30.60 40.28
CA VAL A 28 26.76 -30.45 40.98
C VAL A 28 25.74 -31.47 40.50
N GLY A 29 24.74 -31.77 41.34
CA GLY A 29 23.52 -32.47 40.90
C GLY A 29 22.37 -31.51 40.56
N GLY A 30 22.47 -30.25 40.97
CA GLY A 30 21.43 -29.25 40.73
C GLY A 30 21.88 -27.83 41.07
N LEU A 31 21.13 -26.84 40.59
CA LEU A 31 21.26 -25.43 40.95
C LEU A 31 19.88 -24.90 41.36
N THR A 32 19.80 -24.16 42.47
CA THR A 32 18.55 -23.50 42.92
C THR A 32 18.80 -22.02 43.17
N PHE A 33 18.01 -21.15 42.55
CA PHE A 33 18.04 -19.71 42.76
C PHE A 33 16.73 -19.25 43.43
N THR A 34 16.85 -18.67 44.62
CA THR A 34 15.72 -18.19 45.45
C THR A 34 15.62 -16.67 45.53
N THR A 35 16.70 -15.95 45.20
CA THR A 35 16.71 -14.48 45.05
C THR A 35 16.98 -14.10 43.60
N ALA A 36 16.28 -13.08 43.10
CA ALA A 36 16.45 -12.58 41.74
C ALA A 36 17.86 -12.00 41.50
N ASN A 37 18.31 -12.03 40.25
CA ASN A 37 19.53 -11.37 39.74
C ASN A 37 20.87 -11.96 40.21
N TYR A 38 20.90 -13.20 40.69
CA TYR A 38 22.18 -13.91 40.85
C TYR A 38 22.87 -14.13 39.50
N VAL A 39 24.18 -13.94 39.46
CA VAL A 39 25.03 -14.22 38.29
C VAL A 39 26.09 -15.25 38.65
N LEU A 40 26.02 -16.45 38.08
CA LEU A 40 27.06 -17.48 38.24
C LEU A 40 28.06 -17.41 37.08
N THR A 41 29.35 -17.24 37.38
CA THR A 41 30.40 -16.97 36.37
C THR A 41 31.75 -17.61 36.71
N ASN A 42 32.75 -17.35 35.85
CA ASN A 42 34.18 -17.73 35.91
C ASN A 42 34.54 -19.09 35.28
N SER A 43 34.16 -20.22 35.86
CA SER A 43 34.58 -21.55 35.40
C SER A 43 33.40 -22.46 35.04
N THR A 44 33.68 -23.63 34.47
CA THR A 44 32.69 -24.62 34.04
C THR A 44 31.94 -25.24 35.23
N VAL A 45 30.62 -25.38 35.09
CA VAL A 45 29.75 -26.12 36.01
C VAL A 45 29.37 -27.44 35.35
N THR A 46 29.79 -28.56 35.94
CA THR A 46 29.53 -29.90 35.41
C THR A 46 28.38 -30.56 36.14
N PHE A 47 27.36 -31.04 35.41
CA PHE A 47 26.31 -31.88 35.98
C PHE A 47 26.73 -33.35 35.95
N GLY A 48 26.93 -33.94 37.13
CA GLY A 48 27.34 -35.35 37.27
C GLY A 48 26.17 -36.36 37.19
N VAL A 49 24.95 -35.87 37.40
CA VAL A 49 23.68 -36.61 37.29
C VAL A 49 22.64 -35.72 36.61
N ALA A 50 21.52 -36.29 36.15
CA ALA A 50 20.42 -35.52 35.56
C ALA A 50 20.09 -34.30 36.41
N GLY A 51 20.36 -33.12 35.85
CA GLY A 51 20.44 -31.87 36.59
C GLY A 51 19.12 -31.13 36.62
N VAL A 52 18.75 -30.57 37.78
CA VAL A 52 17.65 -29.62 37.87
C VAL A 52 18.20 -28.22 38.15
N ILE A 53 17.84 -27.27 37.29
CA ILE A 53 18.02 -25.84 37.55
C ILE A 53 16.65 -25.28 37.93
N SER A 54 16.47 -24.99 39.21
CA SER A 54 15.24 -24.43 39.77
C SER A 54 15.43 -22.94 40.02
N ASN A 55 14.67 -22.09 39.35
CA ASN A 55 14.66 -20.65 39.62
C ASN A 55 13.23 -20.11 39.58
N ALA A 56 12.70 -19.74 40.75
CA ALA A 56 11.40 -19.07 40.85
C ALA A 56 11.45 -17.60 40.39
N VAL A 57 12.66 -17.08 40.23
CA VAL A 57 13.02 -15.69 39.98
C VAL A 57 14.09 -15.62 38.90
N ASP A 58 14.31 -14.45 38.32
CA ASP A 58 15.27 -14.28 37.24
C ASP A 58 16.71 -14.52 37.72
N SER A 59 17.50 -15.26 36.94
CA SER A 59 18.90 -15.55 37.25
C SER A 59 19.73 -15.74 35.98
N THR A 60 21.04 -15.54 36.09
CA THR A 60 21.97 -15.62 34.96
C THR A 60 23.09 -16.62 35.26
N ILE A 61 23.37 -17.48 34.28
CA ILE A 61 24.57 -18.33 34.27
C ILE A 61 25.43 -17.91 33.08
N ALA A 62 26.52 -17.21 33.40
CA ALA A 62 27.59 -16.87 32.46
C ALA A 62 28.67 -17.95 32.36
N SER A 63 28.72 -18.87 33.33
CA SER A 63 29.55 -20.07 33.26
C SER A 63 29.11 -21.05 32.16
N ALA A 64 30.07 -21.77 31.59
CA ALA A 64 29.79 -22.92 30.73
C ALA A 64 29.13 -24.05 31.54
N LEU A 65 28.05 -24.63 31.02
CA LEU A 65 27.46 -25.87 31.55
C LEU A 65 27.99 -27.08 30.77
N ALA A 66 28.37 -28.14 31.48
CA ALA A 66 28.91 -29.37 30.91
C ALA A 66 28.30 -30.63 31.54
N GLY A 67 28.50 -31.79 30.91
CA GLY A 67 28.03 -33.10 31.39
C GLY A 67 27.32 -33.91 30.31
N SER A 68 27.17 -35.22 30.50
CA SER A 68 26.50 -36.12 29.55
C SER A 68 25.01 -36.34 29.83
N VAL A 69 24.49 -35.66 30.85
CA VAL A 69 23.16 -35.88 31.43
C VAL A 69 22.17 -34.82 31.00
N ALA A 70 20.87 -35.13 31.09
CA ALA A 70 19.81 -34.17 30.78
C ALA A 70 19.76 -33.04 31.81
N ILE A 71 19.41 -31.83 31.37
CA ILE A 71 19.21 -30.66 32.22
C ILE A 71 17.73 -30.25 32.17
N THR A 72 17.11 -30.09 33.33
CA THR A 72 15.73 -29.63 33.47
C THR A 72 15.67 -28.25 34.12
N LYS A 73 15.15 -27.26 33.39
CA LYS A 73 14.76 -25.94 33.91
C LYS A 73 13.37 -26.03 34.53
N ARG A 74 13.22 -25.59 35.78
CA ARG A 74 11.95 -25.43 36.52
C ARG A 74 11.88 -24.07 37.23
N GLY A 75 10.70 -23.72 37.74
CA GLY A 75 10.40 -22.43 38.37
C GLY A 75 9.95 -21.37 37.34
N ALA A 76 9.27 -20.34 37.83
CA ALA A 76 8.61 -19.32 37.00
C ALA A 76 9.57 -18.30 36.38
N GLY A 77 10.77 -18.12 36.95
CA GLY A 77 11.69 -17.09 36.54
C GLY A 77 12.38 -17.37 35.19
N THR A 78 12.99 -16.33 34.65
CA THR A 78 13.86 -16.39 33.47
C THR A 78 15.25 -16.87 33.88
N LEU A 79 15.69 -18.01 33.34
CA LEU A 79 17.10 -18.41 33.41
C LEU A 79 17.79 -17.94 32.14
N THR A 80 18.74 -17.01 32.28
CA THR A 80 19.55 -16.51 31.17
C THR A 80 20.86 -17.27 31.09
N LEU A 81 21.10 -17.97 29.98
CA LEU A 81 22.39 -18.60 29.69
C LEU A 81 23.18 -17.71 28.73
N ILE A 82 24.45 -17.48 29.06
CA ILE A 82 25.38 -16.68 28.26
C ILE A 82 26.65 -17.47 27.94
N GLY A 83 27.06 -18.37 28.85
CA GLY A 83 28.29 -19.16 28.71
C GLY A 83 28.24 -20.18 27.57
N THR A 84 29.40 -20.53 27.03
CA THR A 84 29.53 -21.56 25.98
C THR A 84 29.24 -22.94 26.55
N ASN A 85 28.07 -23.51 26.25
CA ASN A 85 27.63 -24.77 26.83
C ASN A 85 28.13 -25.99 26.03
N SER A 86 28.51 -27.07 26.72
CA SER A 86 29.08 -28.28 26.12
C SER A 86 28.42 -29.59 26.59
N TYR A 87 27.31 -29.52 27.33
CA TYR A 87 26.58 -30.69 27.76
C TYR A 87 25.86 -31.40 26.59
N SER A 88 25.86 -32.73 26.60
CA SER A 88 25.33 -33.54 25.48
C SER A 88 23.96 -34.18 25.74
N GLY A 89 23.47 -34.19 26.99
CA GLY A 89 22.13 -34.67 27.31
C GLY A 89 21.03 -33.70 26.88
N GLY A 90 19.78 -34.19 26.84
CA GLY A 90 18.61 -33.39 26.44
C GLY A 90 18.32 -32.22 27.38
N THR A 91 17.67 -31.17 26.85
CA THR A 91 17.20 -30.02 27.62
C THR A 91 15.69 -30.08 27.80
N ILE A 92 15.19 -30.01 29.04
CA ILE A 92 13.76 -29.93 29.34
C ILE A 92 13.47 -28.58 29.98
N VAL A 93 12.57 -27.80 29.40
CA VAL A 93 12.05 -26.57 29.99
C VAL A 93 10.64 -26.84 30.47
N ALA A 94 10.51 -27.12 31.78
CA ALA A 94 9.24 -27.54 32.37
C ALA A 94 8.35 -26.34 32.75
N SER A 95 8.93 -25.18 33.04
CA SER A 95 8.22 -23.94 33.39
C SER A 95 9.11 -22.70 33.28
N GLY A 96 8.49 -21.52 33.19
CA GLY A 96 9.18 -20.24 33.09
C GLY A 96 9.91 -20.09 31.76
N THR A 97 10.92 -19.22 31.73
CA THR A 97 11.67 -18.92 30.50
C THR A 97 13.11 -19.40 30.60
N LEU A 98 13.59 -20.06 29.54
CA LEU A 98 15.02 -20.26 29.27
C LEU A 98 15.44 -19.28 28.18
N ALA A 99 16.21 -18.25 28.53
CA ALA A 99 16.73 -17.27 27.58
C ALA A 99 18.18 -17.64 27.19
N LEU A 100 18.42 -17.83 25.89
CA LEU A 100 19.72 -18.22 25.35
C LEU A 100 20.29 -17.02 24.59
N VAL A 101 21.33 -16.41 25.15
CA VAL A 101 21.94 -15.18 24.60
C VAL A 101 23.15 -15.54 23.76
N GLY A 102 22.96 -15.52 22.44
CA GLY A 102 23.98 -15.90 21.46
C GLY A 102 24.07 -17.41 21.20
N ILE A 103 24.85 -17.77 20.17
CA ILE A 103 25.02 -19.16 19.73
C ILE A 103 25.80 -20.03 20.71
N ALA A 104 26.70 -19.43 21.50
CA ALA A 104 27.52 -20.16 22.47
C ALA A 104 26.67 -20.65 23.65
N ALA A 105 25.65 -19.89 24.04
CA ALA A 105 24.69 -20.27 25.07
C ALA A 105 23.81 -21.46 24.67
N GLN A 106 23.80 -21.85 23.39
CA GLN A 106 22.93 -22.91 22.91
C GLN A 106 23.38 -24.27 23.44
N PRO A 107 22.44 -25.11 23.90
CA PRO A 107 22.73 -26.50 24.21
C PRO A 107 23.26 -27.22 22.94
N PRO A 108 24.40 -27.92 22.97
CA PRO A 108 24.72 -28.90 21.94
C PRO A 108 23.89 -30.21 22.11
N SER A 109 22.76 -30.12 22.82
CA SER A 109 21.91 -31.26 23.17
C SER A 109 21.23 -31.86 21.95
N SER A 110 21.04 -33.19 21.97
CA SER A 110 20.29 -33.92 20.95
C SER A 110 18.78 -33.60 20.93
N SER A 111 18.22 -33.07 22.02
CA SER A 111 16.78 -32.74 22.12
C SER A 111 16.47 -31.57 23.04
N LEU A 112 15.41 -30.83 22.70
CA LEU A 112 14.82 -29.75 23.48
C LEU A 112 13.32 -30.02 23.65
N ALA A 113 12.85 -30.20 24.89
CA ALA A 113 11.45 -30.37 25.22
C ALA A 113 10.91 -29.13 25.93
N ILE A 114 9.89 -28.48 25.35
CA ILE A 114 9.27 -27.28 25.88
C ILE A 114 7.87 -27.63 26.38
N SER A 115 7.70 -27.70 27.70
CA SER A 115 6.41 -28.02 28.31
C SER A 115 5.38 -26.91 28.08
N ASN A 116 4.10 -27.26 28.19
CA ASN A 116 3.01 -26.29 28.09
C ASN A 116 3.22 -25.14 29.11
N GLY A 117 3.09 -23.90 28.65
CA GLY A 117 3.31 -22.69 29.45
C GLY A 117 4.78 -22.33 29.71
N ALA A 118 5.74 -23.14 29.23
CA ALA A 118 7.16 -22.80 29.27
C ALA A 118 7.60 -22.09 27.98
N THR A 119 8.68 -21.30 28.08
CA THR A 119 9.23 -20.54 26.96
C THR A 119 10.72 -20.79 26.81
N VAL A 120 11.17 -20.93 25.57
CA VAL A 120 12.59 -20.84 25.22
C VAL A 120 12.76 -19.62 24.31
N ARG A 121 13.60 -18.67 24.71
CA ARG A 121 13.86 -17.43 23.96
C ARG A 121 15.26 -17.46 23.37
N LEU A 122 15.31 -17.23 22.05
CA LEU A 122 16.50 -17.39 21.22
C LEU A 122 16.94 -16.00 20.81
N SER A 123 17.92 -15.44 21.53
CA SER A 123 18.44 -14.11 21.21
C SER A 123 19.69 -14.26 20.35
N ALA A 124 19.54 -14.10 19.03
CA ALA A 124 20.65 -14.12 18.08
C ALA A 124 21.08 -12.69 17.73
N SER A 125 22.38 -12.41 17.82
CA SER A 125 22.96 -11.10 17.50
C SER A 125 23.53 -11.01 16.07
N ALA A 126 23.52 -12.11 15.30
CA ALA A 126 24.02 -12.21 13.93
C ALA A 126 23.34 -13.36 13.18
N ASP A 127 23.55 -13.47 11.87
CA ASP A 127 23.18 -14.64 11.05
C ASP A 127 23.69 -15.90 11.73
N SER A 128 22.76 -16.72 12.21
CA SER A 128 23.06 -17.86 13.04
C SER A 128 22.19 -19.03 12.62
N ASN A 129 22.83 -20.15 12.32
CA ASN A 129 22.13 -21.42 12.18
C ASN A 129 21.86 -21.98 13.59
N TRP A 130 20.60 -22.26 13.87
CA TRP A 130 20.22 -22.98 15.07
C TRP A 130 20.83 -24.41 15.06
N PRO A 131 21.45 -24.89 16.16
CA PRO A 131 22.09 -26.20 16.19
C PRO A 131 21.11 -27.38 16.03
N ALA A 132 21.69 -28.56 15.79
CA ALA A 132 20.98 -29.81 15.53
C ALA A 132 20.20 -30.36 16.73
N THR A 133 19.02 -29.81 17.01
CA THR A 133 18.22 -30.22 18.16
C THR A 133 16.79 -30.57 17.75
N THR A 134 16.34 -31.79 18.06
CA THR A 134 14.91 -32.14 17.93
C THR A 134 14.10 -31.36 18.96
N VAL A 135 13.14 -30.56 18.50
CA VAL A 135 12.25 -29.77 19.37
C VAL A 135 10.91 -30.50 19.53
N THR A 136 10.45 -30.63 20.76
CA THR A 136 9.17 -31.27 21.11
C THR A 136 8.39 -30.49 22.16
N GLY A 137 7.12 -30.84 22.33
CA GLY A 137 6.25 -30.27 23.36
C GLY A 137 5.35 -29.15 22.83
N SER A 138 4.66 -28.47 23.74
CA SER A 138 3.54 -27.56 23.43
C SER A 138 3.72 -26.14 23.97
N GLY A 139 4.90 -25.81 24.51
CA GLY A 139 5.22 -24.44 24.94
C GLY A 139 5.59 -23.50 23.78
N THR A 140 6.29 -22.42 24.11
CA THR A 140 6.66 -21.37 23.14
C THR A 140 8.15 -21.36 22.86
N LEU A 141 8.51 -21.36 21.59
CA LEU A 141 9.85 -21.09 21.10
C LEU A 141 9.87 -19.70 20.48
N VAL A 142 10.58 -18.75 21.07
CA VAL A 142 10.64 -17.35 20.64
C VAL A 142 11.92 -17.09 19.89
N ALA A 143 11.82 -16.74 18.62
CA ALA A 143 12.93 -16.25 17.81
C ALA A 143 13.03 -14.73 17.91
N ASP A 144 14.08 -14.25 18.56
CA ASP A 144 14.34 -12.85 18.88
C ASP A 144 15.66 -12.42 18.21
N THR A 145 15.59 -11.85 17.02
CA THR A 145 16.76 -11.62 16.16
C THR A 145 17.13 -10.15 16.09
N ALA A 146 18.24 -9.71 16.69
CA ALA A 146 18.58 -8.30 16.76
C ALA A 146 18.96 -7.61 15.41
N VAL A 147 18.93 -8.33 14.28
CA VAL A 147 19.29 -7.81 12.94
C VAL A 147 18.39 -8.40 11.83
N ASN A 148 18.23 -7.68 10.71
CA ASN A 148 17.52 -8.11 9.47
C ASN A 148 18.07 -9.41 8.82
N ARG A 149 19.21 -9.93 9.30
CA ARG A 149 19.79 -11.19 8.83
C ARG A 149 19.44 -12.30 9.84
N GLY A 150 18.49 -13.14 9.44
CA GLY A 150 17.59 -13.86 10.34
C GLY A 150 18.16 -15.10 11.03
N LEU A 151 17.40 -15.62 11.99
CA LEU A 151 17.63 -16.95 12.57
C LEU A 151 17.30 -18.00 11.51
N VAL A 152 18.29 -18.83 11.17
CA VAL A 152 18.12 -19.90 10.18
C VAL A 152 17.86 -21.22 10.91
N ILE A 153 16.69 -21.81 10.67
CA ILE A 153 16.33 -23.15 11.13
C ILE A 153 16.40 -24.09 9.91
N SER A 154 17.62 -24.50 9.54
CA SER A 154 17.89 -25.09 8.21
C SER A 154 17.86 -26.62 8.14
N SER A 155 17.79 -27.36 9.26
CA SER A 155 18.08 -28.81 9.18
C SER A 155 17.46 -29.73 10.24
N TYR A 156 16.35 -29.40 10.94
CA TYR A 156 15.88 -30.27 12.05
C TYR A 156 14.36 -30.37 12.21
N ASN A 157 13.92 -31.51 12.74
CA ASN A 157 12.54 -31.98 12.72
C ASN A 157 11.76 -31.53 13.98
N MET A 158 10.90 -30.52 13.84
CA MET A 158 9.93 -30.10 14.86
C MET A 158 8.61 -30.91 14.76
N SER A 159 8.64 -32.13 14.22
CA SER A 159 7.44 -32.99 14.11
C SER A 159 6.83 -33.38 15.45
N GLY A 160 7.57 -33.30 16.56
CA GLY A 160 7.02 -33.51 17.90
C GLY A 160 6.59 -32.22 18.62
N PHE A 161 6.72 -31.06 17.98
CA PHE A 161 6.41 -29.77 18.58
C PHE A 161 5.03 -29.29 18.14
N THR A 162 4.10 -29.19 19.07
CA THR A 162 2.71 -28.73 18.85
C THR A 162 2.46 -27.32 19.40
N GLY A 163 3.51 -26.65 19.85
CA GLY A 163 3.44 -25.34 20.48
C GLY A 163 3.46 -24.18 19.49
N VAL A 164 3.96 -23.04 19.97
CA VAL A 164 4.08 -21.80 19.18
C VAL A 164 5.54 -21.51 18.86
N LEU A 165 5.86 -21.39 17.57
CA LEU A 165 7.08 -20.73 17.11
C LEU A 165 6.75 -19.24 16.91
N ASP A 166 7.25 -18.38 17.79
CA ASP A 166 6.95 -16.96 17.83
C ASP A 166 8.10 -16.15 17.20
N VAL A 167 7.81 -15.41 16.13
CA VAL A 167 8.77 -14.63 15.35
C VAL A 167 8.61 -13.16 15.73
N LEU A 168 9.53 -12.64 16.55
CA LEU A 168 9.47 -11.27 17.06
C LEU A 168 10.08 -10.26 16.08
N ALA A 169 9.60 -9.02 16.15
CA ALA A 169 10.04 -7.90 15.32
C ALA A 169 11.31 -7.17 15.81
N SER A 170 11.82 -7.51 16.98
CA SER A 170 13.07 -6.94 17.51
C SER A 170 14.15 -7.01 16.43
N GLY A 171 14.87 -5.91 16.20
CA GLY A 171 16.05 -5.86 15.32
C GLY A 171 15.86 -6.12 13.81
N GLY A 172 14.64 -6.27 13.30
CA GLY A 172 14.39 -6.64 11.89
C GLY A 172 13.86 -8.07 11.70
N GLY A 173 13.70 -8.82 12.80
CA GLY A 173 12.71 -9.88 12.99
C GLY A 173 12.49 -10.87 11.86
N LYS A 174 13.52 -11.54 11.34
CA LYS A 174 13.37 -12.54 10.28
C LYS A 174 13.74 -13.93 10.76
N VAL A 175 12.88 -14.91 10.50
CA VAL A 175 13.20 -16.33 10.71
C VAL A 175 13.16 -17.05 9.37
N GLY A 176 14.30 -17.58 8.96
CA GLY A 176 14.42 -18.40 7.76
C GLY A 176 14.16 -19.87 8.07
N LEU A 177 13.19 -20.45 7.39
CA LEU A 177 12.81 -21.85 7.42
C LEU A 177 13.22 -22.46 6.09
N PHE A 178 14.08 -23.49 6.11
CA PHE A 178 14.66 -24.04 4.89
C PHE A 178 14.54 -25.57 4.86
N PRO A 179 14.24 -26.17 3.70
CA PRO A 179 14.23 -27.63 3.55
C PRO A 179 15.54 -28.26 4.04
N PRO A 180 15.50 -29.41 4.74
CA PRO A 180 14.33 -30.25 5.01
C PRO A 180 13.56 -29.90 6.30
N PHE A 181 13.39 -28.63 6.66
CA PHE A 181 12.62 -28.21 7.84
C PHE A 181 11.20 -28.81 7.85
N THR A 182 10.80 -29.34 9.01
CA THR A 182 9.45 -29.85 9.28
C THR A 182 8.98 -29.36 10.63
N ILE A 183 7.67 -29.14 10.77
CA ILE A 183 6.99 -28.81 12.01
C ILE A 183 5.66 -29.54 12.07
N HIS A 184 5.26 -29.99 13.26
CA HIS A 184 3.98 -30.68 13.44
C HIS A 184 2.82 -29.80 12.95
N THR A 185 1.82 -30.40 12.31
CA THR A 185 0.65 -29.67 11.77
C THR A 185 -0.19 -29.01 12.85
N GLY A 186 -0.17 -29.53 14.07
CA GLY A 186 -0.79 -28.94 15.26
C GLY A 186 -0.04 -27.74 15.86
N ALA A 187 1.15 -27.39 15.36
CA ALA A 187 1.88 -26.21 15.80
C ALA A 187 1.29 -24.92 15.21
N THR A 188 1.73 -23.78 15.75
CA THR A 188 1.47 -22.45 15.19
C THR A 188 2.79 -21.70 14.97
N ILE A 189 2.97 -21.12 13.80
CA ILE A 189 3.97 -20.08 13.56
C ILE A 189 3.25 -18.74 13.76
N ARG A 190 3.68 -17.95 14.74
CA ARG A 190 3.18 -16.60 14.96
C ARG A 190 4.20 -15.60 14.45
N VAL A 191 3.75 -14.68 13.60
CA VAL A 191 4.57 -13.61 13.04
C VAL A 191 4.07 -12.29 13.59
N GLU A 192 4.88 -11.64 14.44
CA GLU A 192 4.54 -10.37 15.06
C GLU A 192 4.70 -9.17 14.10
N ASN A 193 4.12 -8.04 14.48
CA ASN A 193 4.18 -6.83 13.66
C ASN A 193 5.59 -6.30 13.49
N GLY A 194 6.06 -6.26 12.25
CA GLY A 194 7.44 -5.92 11.90
C GLY A 194 8.36 -7.13 11.69
N ALA A 195 7.83 -8.36 11.73
CA ALA A 195 8.59 -9.59 11.61
C ALA A 195 8.22 -10.42 10.37
N THR A 196 9.14 -11.24 9.85
CA THR A 196 8.97 -12.04 8.65
C THR A 196 9.30 -13.51 8.89
N ALA A 197 8.35 -14.38 8.57
CA ALA A 197 8.62 -15.80 8.33
C ALA A 197 9.05 -15.98 6.86
N TYR A 198 10.29 -16.41 6.66
CA TYR A 198 10.89 -16.61 5.34
C TYR A 198 11.00 -18.10 5.01
N TYR A 199 10.22 -18.56 4.04
CA TYR A 199 10.36 -19.91 3.48
C TYR A 199 11.41 -19.80 2.39
N GLY A 200 12.54 -20.48 2.54
CA GLY A 200 13.72 -20.29 1.70
C GLY A 200 14.19 -21.55 0.98
N TRP A 201 15.03 -21.36 -0.04
CA TRP A 201 15.65 -22.40 -0.89
C TRP A 201 14.71 -23.26 -1.74
N SER A 202 13.45 -22.85 -1.88
CA SER A 202 12.44 -23.46 -2.76
C SER A 202 11.97 -24.86 -2.33
N GLY A 203 10.65 -25.06 -2.35
CA GLY A 203 10.03 -26.36 -2.12
C GLY A 203 9.74 -26.70 -0.65
N LEU A 204 9.80 -25.73 0.26
CA LEU A 204 9.35 -25.94 1.64
C LEU A 204 7.82 -26.06 1.67
N ALA A 205 7.28 -27.08 2.34
CA ALA A 205 5.83 -27.26 2.47
C ALA A 205 5.44 -27.45 3.94
N LEU A 206 4.74 -26.47 4.52
CA LEU A 206 4.32 -26.49 5.93
C LEU A 206 2.80 -26.65 6.07
N GLY A 207 2.39 -27.60 6.93
CA GLY A 207 0.99 -27.89 7.23
C GLY A 207 0.49 -27.28 8.55
N CYS A 208 1.34 -26.58 9.30
CA CYS A 208 0.97 -25.92 10.55
C CYS A 208 0.20 -24.61 10.31
N LYS A 209 -0.51 -24.11 11.32
CA LYS A 209 -1.15 -22.79 11.25
C LYS A 209 -0.09 -21.68 11.21
N VAL A 210 -0.35 -20.62 10.46
CA VAL A 210 0.41 -19.35 10.51
C VAL A 210 -0.51 -18.23 11.00
N GLU A 211 -0.07 -17.44 11.97
CA GLU A 211 -0.73 -16.20 12.43
C GLU A 211 0.10 -15.01 11.93
N LEU A 212 -0.52 -14.09 11.18
CA LEU A 212 0.15 -12.91 10.60
C LEU A 212 -0.35 -11.62 11.23
N ASN A 213 0.56 -10.78 11.73
CA ASN A 213 0.24 -9.53 12.42
C ASN A 213 0.95 -8.33 11.78
N GLY A 214 0.76 -8.04 10.48
CA GLY A 214 1.28 -6.81 9.87
C GLY A 214 2.09 -7.02 8.58
N ASP A 215 2.84 -6.00 8.20
CA ASP A 215 3.48 -5.90 6.88
C ASP A 215 4.80 -6.67 6.76
N GLY A 216 5.32 -7.18 7.87
CA GLY A 216 6.63 -7.81 7.91
C GLY A 216 7.75 -6.83 8.23
N ASN A 217 9.00 -7.29 8.07
CA ASN A 217 10.16 -6.46 8.34
C ASN A 217 10.40 -5.43 7.22
N THR A 218 11.57 -4.78 7.20
CA THR A 218 11.87 -3.74 6.20
C THR A 218 12.15 -4.28 4.79
N GLU A 219 12.10 -5.60 4.57
CA GLU A 219 12.24 -6.18 3.24
C GLU A 219 10.93 -6.06 2.44
N PRO A 220 10.99 -5.94 1.10
CA PRO A 220 9.80 -5.75 0.26
C PRO A 220 9.05 -7.08 -0.01
N TYR A 221 9.04 -8.01 0.94
CA TYR A 221 8.54 -9.38 0.74
C TYR A 221 7.45 -9.83 1.73
N GLY A 222 7.05 -8.96 2.65
CA GLY A 222 5.92 -9.19 3.55
C GLY A 222 6.26 -9.93 4.85
N ALA A 223 5.24 -10.13 5.68
CA ALA A 223 5.31 -10.92 6.91
C ALA A 223 5.43 -12.43 6.63
N LEU A 224 4.83 -12.89 5.52
CA LEU A 224 5.04 -14.24 5.00
C LEU A 224 5.71 -14.16 3.64
N ARG A 225 6.97 -14.60 3.58
CA ARG A 225 7.76 -14.67 2.35
C ARG A 225 7.83 -16.10 1.85
N LEU A 226 7.29 -16.33 0.65
CA LEU A 226 7.28 -17.61 -0.05
C LEU A 226 8.11 -17.49 -1.33
N GLU A 227 9.19 -18.26 -1.46
CA GLU A 227 9.95 -18.36 -2.70
C GLU A 227 9.34 -19.42 -3.63
N SER A 228 10.00 -19.62 -4.78
CA SER A 228 9.57 -20.58 -5.79
C SER A 228 9.25 -21.96 -5.20
N ASN A 229 8.07 -22.49 -5.47
CA ASN A 229 7.55 -23.77 -5.01
C ASN A 229 7.35 -23.93 -3.50
N ASP A 230 7.49 -22.88 -2.70
CA ASP A 230 7.15 -22.93 -1.28
C ASP A 230 5.63 -22.98 -1.09
N ARG A 231 5.18 -23.71 -0.06
CA ARG A 231 3.77 -23.99 0.20
C ARG A 231 3.42 -23.81 1.68
N GLN A 232 2.46 -22.93 1.93
CA GLN A 232 1.73 -22.88 3.18
C GLN A 232 0.42 -23.64 3.03
N ASN A 233 0.42 -24.93 3.39
CA ASN A 233 -0.73 -25.83 3.28
C ASN A 233 -1.67 -25.74 4.50
N GLY A 234 -1.14 -25.35 5.67
CA GLY A 234 -1.95 -25.12 6.86
C GLY A 234 -2.68 -23.78 6.82
N PRO A 235 -3.68 -23.56 7.69
CA PRO A 235 -4.48 -22.34 7.71
C PRO A 235 -3.63 -21.09 8.01
N VAL A 236 -4.03 -19.96 7.45
CA VAL A 236 -3.44 -18.65 7.72
C VAL A 236 -4.48 -17.79 8.43
N LEU A 237 -4.18 -17.34 9.64
CA LEU A 237 -5.03 -16.45 10.43
C LEU A 237 -4.46 -15.04 10.43
N LEU A 238 -5.22 -14.09 9.91
CA LEU A 238 -4.90 -12.67 9.94
C LEU A 238 -5.25 -12.09 11.31
N LYS A 239 -4.25 -11.48 11.95
CA LYS A 239 -4.37 -10.73 13.22
C LYS A 239 -4.33 -9.21 12.99
N ALA A 240 -3.92 -8.81 11.79
CA ALA A 240 -3.97 -7.46 11.23
C ALA A 240 -4.00 -7.56 9.70
N ASN A 241 -4.19 -6.43 9.01
CA ASN A 241 -3.83 -6.36 7.58
C ASN A 241 -2.38 -6.79 7.43
N SER A 242 -2.11 -7.72 6.52
CA SER A 242 -0.78 -8.33 6.43
C SER A 242 -0.25 -8.40 5.01
N GLU A 243 1.05 -8.19 4.85
CA GLU A 243 1.73 -8.34 3.56
C GLU A 243 2.23 -9.79 3.37
N ILE A 244 2.06 -10.32 2.16
CA ILE A 244 2.51 -11.65 1.73
C ILE A 244 3.23 -11.48 0.40
N GLY A 245 4.41 -12.09 0.24
CA GLY A 245 5.20 -11.88 -0.96
C GLY A 245 6.30 -12.90 -1.20
N GLY A 246 7.20 -12.58 -2.12
CA GLY A 246 8.33 -13.43 -2.51
C GLY A 246 9.24 -12.74 -3.51
N GLY A 247 10.45 -13.27 -3.69
CA GLY A 247 11.43 -12.72 -4.64
C GLY A 247 11.06 -13.02 -6.09
N SER A 248 10.86 -14.30 -6.42
CA SER A 248 10.53 -14.75 -7.78
C SER A 248 9.84 -16.13 -7.77
N GLY A 249 9.24 -16.51 -8.90
CA GLY A 249 8.58 -17.81 -9.06
C GLY A 249 7.17 -17.85 -8.44
N LEU A 250 6.73 -19.06 -8.08
CA LEU A 250 5.38 -19.31 -7.55
C LEU A 250 5.45 -19.68 -6.06
N GLY A 251 4.83 -18.89 -5.19
CA GLY A 251 4.59 -19.25 -3.78
C GLY A 251 3.12 -19.64 -3.58
N TYR A 252 2.83 -20.72 -2.88
CA TYR A 252 1.47 -21.26 -2.76
C TYR A 252 0.90 -21.12 -1.35
N ILE A 253 -0.34 -20.65 -1.26
CA ILE A 253 -1.17 -20.73 -0.06
C ILE A 253 -2.29 -21.73 -0.35
N GLY A 254 -2.08 -22.95 0.13
CA GLY A 254 -3.04 -24.06 0.03
C GLY A 254 -4.06 -24.09 1.17
N GLY A 255 -3.73 -23.51 2.32
CA GLY A 255 -4.65 -23.39 3.45
C GLY A 255 -5.61 -22.21 3.34
N VAL A 256 -6.72 -22.27 4.07
CA VAL A 256 -7.69 -21.17 4.17
C VAL A 256 -7.04 -19.96 4.85
N ILE A 257 -7.12 -18.80 4.21
CA ILE A 257 -6.86 -17.50 4.84
C ILE A 257 -8.16 -17.01 5.48
N SER A 258 -8.11 -16.68 6.77
CA SER A 258 -9.24 -16.15 7.54
C SER A 258 -8.81 -14.99 8.43
N ASP A 259 -9.72 -14.07 8.72
CA ASP A 259 -9.58 -13.01 9.71
C ASP A 259 -10.56 -13.18 10.89
N ASN A 260 -11.30 -14.30 10.94
CA ASN A 260 -12.43 -14.51 11.85
C ASN A 260 -13.50 -13.37 11.80
N GLY A 261 -13.69 -12.73 10.65
CA GLY A 261 -14.66 -11.66 10.45
C GLY A 261 -14.24 -10.30 11.00
N LEU A 262 -12.94 -10.09 11.24
CA LEU A 262 -12.40 -8.84 11.82
C LEU A 262 -12.12 -7.73 10.79
N GLY A 263 -12.37 -7.97 9.50
CA GLY A 263 -12.13 -7.00 8.43
C GLY A 263 -10.67 -6.86 8.02
N TYR A 264 -9.83 -7.85 8.34
CA TYR A 264 -8.43 -7.84 7.95
C TYR A 264 -8.23 -8.41 6.56
N GLY A 265 -7.33 -7.78 5.81
CA GLY A 265 -7.04 -8.06 4.42
C GLY A 265 -5.61 -8.51 4.18
N ILE A 266 -5.32 -8.79 2.91
CA ILE A 266 -3.99 -9.16 2.44
C ILE A 266 -3.47 -8.13 1.44
N THR A 267 -2.18 -7.87 1.50
CA THR A 267 -1.46 -7.10 0.50
C THR A 267 -0.36 -7.96 -0.12
N ILE A 268 -0.38 -8.12 -1.44
CA ILE A 268 0.62 -8.89 -2.19
C ILE A 268 1.77 -7.97 -2.60
N VAL A 269 2.99 -8.38 -2.23
CA VAL A 269 4.22 -7.62 -2.45
C VAL A 269 5.33 -8.50 -3.05
N GLY A 270 6.45 -7.86 -3.42
CA GLY A 270 7.58 -8.53 -4.04
C GLY A 270 7.39 -8.80 -5.53
N GLY A 271 8.25 -9.66 -6.08
CA GLY A 271 8.28 -10.02 -7.50
C GLY A 271 7.71 -11.41 -7.82
N ALA A 272 7.41 -12.22 -6.80
CA ALA A 272 6.81 -13.54 -6.98
C ALA A 272 5.32 -13.45 -7.38
N THR A 273 4.81 -14.57 -7.90
CA THR A 273 3.36 -14.81 -7.97
C THR A 273 2.93 -15.58 -6.73
N ILE A 274 2.02 -15.01 -5.95
CA ILE A 274 1.37 -15.71 -4.84
C ILE A 274 0.11 -16.40 -5.36
N VAL A 275 -0.03 -17.70 -5.12
CA VAL A 275 -1.12 -18.54 -5.61
C VAL A 275 -2.05 -18.90 -4.46
N LEU A 276 -3.31 -18.48 -4.55
CA LEU A 276 -4.37 -18.83 -3.61
C LEU A 276 -5.17 -20.02 -4.14
N GLN A 277 -5.12 -21.14 -3.41
CA GLN A 277 -5.74 -22.40 -3.83
C GLN A 277 -6.99 -22.75 -3.02
N ALA A 278 -7.14 -22.21 -1.81
CA ALA A 278 -8.27 -22.44 -0.94
C ALA A 278 -9.47 -21.51 -1.22
N THR A 279 -10.63 -21.87 -0.71
CA THR A 279 -11.75 -20.94 -0.49
C THR A 279 -11.46 -20.13 0.76
N ASN A 280 -11.22 -18.83 0.60
CA ASN A 280 -10.79 -17.96 1.68
C ASN A 280 -11.99 -17.25 2.34
N THR A 281 -11.84 -16.89 3.62
CA THR A 281 -12.93 -16.33 4.44
C THR A 281 -12.62 -14.97 5.05
N TYR A 282 -11.42 -14.42 4.79
CA TYR A 282 -11.10 -13.05 5.23
C TYR A 282 -12.04 -12.03 4.60
N SER A 283 -12.41 -11.00 5.36
CA SER A 283 -13.43 -10.01 4.96
C SER A 283 -12.85 -8.64 4.60
N GLY A 284 -11.57 -8.41 4.88
CA GLY A 284 -10.88 -7.17 4.56
C GLY A 284 -10.42 -7.05 3.09
N PRO A 285 -9.65 -5.99 2.77
CA PRO A 285 -9.23 -5.68 1.41
C PRO A 285 -8.22 -6.69 0.84
N THR A 286 -8.24 -6.87 -0.47
CA THR A 286 -7.15 -7.50 -1.23
C THR A 286 -6.44 -6.45 -2.05
N VAL A 287 -5.14 -6.26 -1.82
CA VAL A 287 -4.31 -5.31 -2.58
C VAL A 287 -3.21 -6.08 -3.29
N VAL A 288 -3.09 -5.95 -4.61
CA VAL A 288 -1.92 -6.41 -5.36
C VAL A 288 -1.03 -5.21 -5.62
N LYS A 289 -0.05 -5.00 -4.73
CA LYS A 289 0.80 -3.79 -4.72
C LYS A 289 1.91 -3.89 -5.75
N THR A 290 2.55 -5.06 -5.84
CA THR A 290 3.55 -5.43 -6.85
C THR A 290 3.42 -6.91 -7.21
N GLY A 291 4.09 -7.36 -8.27
CA GLY A 291 4.14 -8.77 -8.64
C GLY A 291 2.78 -9.28 -9.16
N SER A 292 2.41 -10.50 -8.80
CA SER A 292 1.16 -11.09 -9.24
C SER A 292 0.45 -11.88 -8.15
N LEU A 293 -0.89 -11.80 -8.16
CA LEU A 293 -1.75 -12.68 -7.39
C LEU A 293 -2.42 -13.64 -8.36
N ARG A 294 -2.30 -14.95 -8.15
CA ARG A 294 -3.02 -15.97 -8.90
C ARG A 294 -4.11 -16.58 -8.04
N CYS A 295 -5.31 -16.65 -8.59
CA CYS A 295 -6.46 -17.31 -7.99
C CYS A 295 -6.80 -18.58 -8.77
N ASP A 296 -6.88 -19.72 -8.09
CA ASP A 296 -7.20 -21.02 -8.70
C ASP A 296 -8.70 -21.39 -8.55
N ASN A 297 -9.49 -20.60 -7.82
CA ASN A 297 -10.94 -20.79 -7.65
C ASN A 297 -11.69 -19.46 -7.46
N THR A 298 -13.01 -19.46 -7.64
CA THR A 298 -13.89 -18.26 -7.57
C THR A 298 -13.97 -17.61 -6.18
N ASN A 299 -13.62 -18.33 -5.12
CA ASN A 299 -13.67 -17.83 -3.74
C ASN A 299 -12.26 -17.61 -3.14
N ALA A 300 -11.24 -17.50 -4.01
CA ALA A 300 -9.88 -17.22 -3.57
C ALA A 300 -9.73 -15.79 -2.99
N LEU A 301 -10.55 -14.83 -3.43
CA LEU A 301 -10.48 -13.41 -3.04
C LEU A 301 -11.17 -13.06 -1.71
N GLY A 302 -11.41 -14.05 -0.83
CA GLY A 302 -12.07 -13.82 0.46
C GLY A 302 -13.57 -13.55 0.34
N ALA A 303 -14.17 -13.06 1.42
CA ALA A 303 -15.61 -12.86 1.57
C ALA A 303 -16.10 -11.51 0.97
N GLY A 304 -15.63 -11.14 -0.22
CA GLY A 304 -16.14 -9.99 -0.97
C GLY A 304 -15.61 -8.62 -0.52
N GLY A 305 -14.41 -8.56 0.06
CA GLY A 305 -13.71 -7.31 0.36
C GLY A 305 -13.39 -6.47 -0.88
N SER A 306 -12.85 -5.26 -0.69
CA SER A 306 -12.44 -4.41 -1.80
C SER A 306 -11.18 -4.97 -2.48
N LEU A 307 -11.08 -4.86 -3.81
CA LEU A 307 -9.92 -5.27 -4.59
C LEU A 307 -9.21 -4.06 -5.18
N SER A 308 -7.89 -3.95 -4.96
CA SER A 308 -7.04 -2.95 -5.61
C SER A 308 -5.88 -3.62 -6.32
N ILE A 309 -5.64 -3.29 -7.59
CA ILE A 309 -4.51 -3.78 -8.38
C ILE A 309 -3.72 -2.56 -8.85
N ASN A 310 -2.48 -2.43 -8.38
CA ASN A 310 -1.62 -1.30 -8.73
C ASN A 310 -1.07 -1.43 -10.15
N ASN A 311 -0.63 -0.29 -10.71
CA ASN A 311 -0.05 -0.28 -12.05
C ASN A 311 1.22 -1.16 -12.11
N GLY A 312 1.28 -2.06 -13.08
CA GLY A 312 2.35 -3.07 -13.21
C GLY A 312 2.16 -4.34 -12.39
N ALA A 313 1.13 -4.42 -11.55
CA ALA A 313 0.72 -5.65 -10.87
C ALA A 313 -0.37 -6.38 -11.68
N VAL A 314 -0.48 -7.70 -11.49
CA VAL A 314 -1.43 -8.55 -12.23
C VAL A 314 -2.22 -9.45 -11.31
N LEU A 315 -3.54 -9.52 -11.52
CA LEU A 315 -4.41 -10.55 -10.98
C LEU A 315 -4.66 -11.62 -12.06
N ASN A 316 -4.17 -12.84 -11.82
CA ASN A 316 -4.33 -13.98 -12.72
C ASN A 316 -5.48 -14.89 -12.25
N LEU A 317 -6.57 -14.91 -13.01
CA LEU A 317 -7.78 -15.67 -12.71
C LEU A 317 -7.79 -16.96 -13.53
N THR A 318 -7.28 -18.05 -12.95
CA THR A 318 -7.09 -19.33 -13.68
C THR A 318 -8.26 -20.30 -13.59
N TYR A 319 -9.42 -19.82 -13.14
CA TYR A 319 -10.66 -20.57 -13.03
C TYR A 319 -11.69 -20.13 -14.09
N SER A 320 -12.76 -20.91 -14.26
CA SER A 320 -13.97 -20.47 -14.95
C SER A 320 -14.98 -19.90 -13.95
N GLY A 321 -15.69 -18.84 -14.33
CA GLY A 321 -16.68 -18.17 -13.48
C GLY A 321 -16.23 -16.82 -12.93
N ASN A 322 -16.91 -16.37 -11.87
CA ASN A 322 -16.81 -15.00 -11.34
C ASN A 322 -16.48 -15.03 -9.85
N ALA A 323 -15.50 -14.21 -9.43
CA ALA A 323 -15.33 -13.82 -8.04
C ALA A 323 -16.11 -12.52 -7.78
N ASN A 324 -16.62 -12.32 -6.56
CA ASN A 324 -17.30 -11.08 -6.18
C ASN A 324 -16.40 -10.23 -5.28
N VAL A 325 -16.39 -8.93 -5.51
CA VAL A 325 -15.68 -7.93 -4.68
C VAL A 325 -16.61 -6.76 -4.38
N SER A 326 -16.41 -6.05 -3.27
CA SER A 326 -17.28 -4.90 -2.92
C SER A 326 -16.92 -3.63 -3.70
N SER A 327 -15.69 -3.51 -4.16
CA SER A 327 -15.23 -2.44 -5.05
C SER A 327 -13.97 -2.90 -5.79
N LEU A 328 -13.68 -2.26 -6.92
CA LEU A 328 -12.48 -2.51 -7.72
C LEU A 328 -11.73 -1.21 -7.98
N THR A 329 -10.42 -1.20 -7.71
CA THR A 329 -9.52 -0.11 -8.09
C THR A 329 -8.41 -0.67 -8.98
N LEU A 330 -8.19 -0.09 -10.16
CA LEU A 330 -7.10 -0.48 -11.07
C LEU A 330 -6.19 0.72 -11.32
N GLY A 331 -4.90 0.59 -11.05
CA GLY A 331 -3.93 1.67 -11.22
C GLY A 331 -4.27 2.94 -10.41
N GLY A 332 -4.96 2.79 -9.27
CA GLY A 332 -5.46 3.90 -8.45
C GLY A 332 -6.79 4.51 -8.92
N ILE A 333 -7.42 3.95 -9.95
CA ILE A 333 -8.71 4.41 -10.49
C ILE A 333 -9.83 3.51 -9.96
N LEU A 334 -10.79 4.10 -9.24
CA LEU A 334 -12.01 3.40 -8.85
C LEU A 334 -12.84 3.05 -10.10
N MET A 335 -13.20 1.77 -10.20
CA MET A 335 -13.97 1.22 -11.31
C MET A 335 -15.46 1.17 -10.97
N PRO A 336 -16.35 1.43 -11.94
CA PRO A 336 -17.79 1.31 -11.75
C PRO A 336 -18.24 -0.16 -11.52
N SER A 337 -19.52 -0.34 -11.19
CA SER A 337 -20.13 -1.69 -11.15
C SER A 337 -19.99 -2.39 -12.51
N GLY A 338 -19.69 -3.69 -12.51
CA GLY A 338 -19.37 -4.37 -13.75
C GLY A 338 -18.69 -5.72 -13.61
N VAL A 339 -18.51 -6.41 -14.74
CA VAL A 339 -17.74 -7.66 -14.82
C VAL A 339 -16.40 -7.36 -15.51
N TYR A 340 -15.31 -7.55 -14.78
CA TYR A 340 -13.93 -7.24 -15.17
C TYR A 340 -13.11 -8.51 -15.37
N GLY A 341 -12.16 -8.48 -16.30
CA GLY A 341 -11.29 -9.61 -16.58
C GLY A 341 -10.25 -9.31 -17.64
N SER A 342 -9.59 -10.35 -18.12
CA SER A 342 -8.56 -10.23 -19.17
C SER A 342 -9.18 -10.18 -20.58
N THR A 343 -8.35 -9.92 -21.60
CA THR A 343 -8.76 -10.00 -23.01
C THR A 343 -9.17 -11.40 -23.47
N ASN A 344 -8.77 -12.44 -22.71
CA ASN A 344 -9.08 -13.83 -22.99
C ASN A 344 -10.24 -14.34 -22.12
N SER A 345 -10.94 -13.44 -21.42
CA SER A 345 -12.07 -13.75 -20.54
C SER A 345 -13.40 -13.29 -21.16
N PRO A 346 -14.55 -13.80 -20.69
CA PRO A 346 -15.87 -13.32 -21.09
C PRO A 346 -16.26 -11.97 -20.43
N ALA A 347 -15.32 -11.26 -19.81
CA ALA A 347 -15.61 -10.01 -19.12
C ALA A 347 -16.11 -8.91 -20.05
N THR A 348 -17.04 -8.10 -19.54
CA THR A 348 -17.50 -6.88 -20.20
C THR A 348 -16.39 -5.83 -20.25
N TYR A 349 -15.60 -5.73 -19.18
CA TYR A 349 -14.47 -4.81 -19.07
C TYR A 349 -13.16 -5.58 -19.06
N GLN A 350 -12.40 -5.43 -20.14
CA GLN A 350 -11.11 -6.07 -20.28
C GLN A 350 -10.01 -5.08 -19.89
N ASP A 351 -9.11 -5.48 -19.00
CA ASP A 351 -8.01 -4.63 -18.53
C ASP A 351 -6.72 -5.45 -18.37
N LEU A 352 -5.57 -4.81 -18.64
CA LEU A 352 -4.24 -5.43 -18.56
C LEU A 352 -3.83 -5.83 -17.15
N HIS A 353 -4.48 -5.28 -16.11
CA HIS A 353 -4.33 -5.72 -14.73
C HIS A 353 -4.85 -7.15 -14.50
N PHE A 354 -5.59 -7.73 -15.45
CA PHE A 354 -6.09 -9.09 -15.39
C PHE A 354 -5.41 -10.01 -16.41
N SER A 355 -5.25 -11.28 -16.02
CA SER A 355 -4.89 -12.38 -16.92
C SER A 355 -5.72 -13.63 -16.60
N GLY A 356 -5.67 -14.64 -17.47
CA GLY A 356 -6.46 -15.87 -17.32
C GLY A 356 -7.89 -15.76 -17.88
N THR A 357 -8.74 -16.72 -17.56
CA THR A 357 -10.09 -16.88 -18.15
C THR A 357 -11.23 -16.50 -17.20
N GLY A 358 -10.94 -16.38 -15.91
CA GLY A 358 -11.93 -15.99 -14.90
C GLY A 358 -12.25 -14.51 -14.93
N THR A 359 -13.24 -14.11 -14.14
CA THR A 359 -13.70 -12.72 -14.05
C THR A 359 -13.92 -12.29 -12.60
N VAL A 360 -13.98 -10.97 -12.37
CA VAL A 360 -14.35 -10.32 -11.12
C VAL A 360 -15.60 -9.48 -11.35
N THR A 361 -16.61 -9.66 -10.52
CA THR A 361 -17.83 -8.87 -10.52
C THR A 361 -17.79 -7.84 -9.39
N VAL A 362 -17.95 -6.57 -9.76
CA VAL A 362 -18.26 -5.47 -8.85
C VAL A 362 -19.79 -5.31 -8.88
N PRO A 363 -20.52 -5.68 -7.82
CA PRO A 363 -21.96 -5.55 -7.80
C PRO A 363 -22.35 -4.07 -7.79
N PRO A 364 -23.57 -3.73 -8.25
CA PRO A 364 -24.12 -2.40 -8.05
C PRO A 364 -24.18 -2.08 -6.54
N GLY A 365 -23.56 -0.98 -6.12
CA GLY A 365 -23.66 -0.47 -4.75
C GLY A 365 -24.97 0.27 -4.49
N PRO A 366 -25.27 0.67 -3.24
CA PRO A 366 -26.43 1.52 -2.93
C PRO A 366 -26.40 2.88 -3.66
N ALA A 367 -25.21 3.37 -4.00
CA ALA A 367 -25.02 4.57 -4.82
C ALA A 367 -25.36 4.35 -6.31
N ASP A 368 -25.41 3.10 -6.78
CA ASP A 368 -25.76 2.74 -8.16
C ASP A 368 -27.28 2.69 -8.40
N ALA A 369 -28.11 2.88 -7.38
CA ALA A 369 -29.56 3.09 -7.55
C ALA A 369 -29.89 4.37 -8.36
N ALA A 370 -28.92 5.28 -8.51
CA ALA A 370 -29.02 6.47 -9.35
C ALA A 370 -28.47 6.27 -10.78
N ASN A 371 -27.81 5.15 -11.07
CA ASN A 371 -27.36 4.86 -12.43
C ASN A 371 -28.55 4.50 -13.31
N ARG A 372 -28.50 4.94 -14.56
CA ARG A 372 -29.52 4.63 -15.57
C ARG A 372 -28.85 4.14 -16.83
N TRP A 373 -29.27 2.97 -17.31
CA TRP A 373 -28.67 2.29 -18.45
C TRP A 373 -29.44 2.63 -19.72
N TRP A 374 -28.71 3.04 -20.76
CA TRP A 374 -29.29 3.53 -22.00
C TRP A 374 -29.72 2.38 -22.92
N ASP A 375 -30.97 2.40 -23.38
CA ASP A 375 -31.51 1.37 -24.30
C ASP A 375 -31.79 1.88 -25.72
N GLY A 376 -31.45 3.13 -26.01
CA GLY A 376 -31.66 3.71 -27.33
C GLY A 376 -33.10 4.19 -27.55
N GLY A 377 -33.45 4.46 -28.81
CA GLY A 377 -34.81 4.78 -29.22
C GLY A 377 -35.14 6.27 -29.28
N SER A 378 -35.99 6.64 -30.24
CA SER A 378 -36.53 7.99 -30.41
C SER A 378 -37.99 8.10 -29.95
N ALA A 379 -38.50 7.06 -29.31
CA ALA A 379 -39.79 6.94 -28.64
C ALA A 379 -39.63 5.93 -27.49
N ASP A 380 -40.67 5.78 -26.66
CA ASP A 380 -40.69 4.79 -25.57
C ASP A 380 -40.37 3.38 -26.08
N ILE A 381 -39.41 2.71 -25.45
CA ILE A 381 -39.11 1.30 -25.72
C ILE A 381 -39.96 0.41 -24.81
N PRO A 382 -40.83 -0.46 -25.36
CA PRO A 382 -41.43 -1.54 -24.59
C PRO A 382 -40.36 -2.61 -24.32
N GLY A 383 -39.97 -2.82 -23.06
CA GLY A 383 -38.90 -3.75 -22.71
C GLY A 383 -38.95 -4.27 -21.28
N ASP A 384 -38.07 -5.23 -21.03
CA ASP A 384 -38.11 -6.23 -19.94
C ASP A 384 -37.43 -5.79 -18.64
N GLY A 385 -36.90 -4.56 -18.58
CA GLY A 385 -36.37 -4.00 -17.34
C GLY A 385 -35.22 -4.86 -16.81
N ASN A 386 -34.22 -5.19 -17.63
CA ASN A 386 -33.22 -6.20 -17.30
C ASN A 386 -32.00 -5.61 -16.56
N GLY A 387 -31.93 -4.28 -16.44
CA GLY A 387 -30.89 -3.57 -15.70
C GLY A 387 -29.57 -3.48 -16.46
N ALA A 388 -29.59 -3.68 -17.77
CA ALA A 388 -28.42 -3.60 -18.65
C ALA A 388 -28.68 -2.66 -19.83
N SER A 389 -27.61 -2.10 -20.39
CA SER A 389 -27.71 -1.21 -21.54
C SER A 389 -27.77 -2.02 -22.84
N SER A 390 -28.90 -1.95 -23.55
CA SER A 390 -29.05 -2.44 -24.92
C SER A 390 -28.33 -1.52 -25.92
N GLY A 391 -28.33 -0.22 -25.62
CA GLY A 391 -27.63 0.83 -26.35
C GLY A 391 -28.32 1.29 -27.64
N GLY A 392 -27.58 2.03 -28.47
CA GLY A 392 -27.97 2.45 -29.81
C GLY A 392 -28.30 3.93 -29.93
N ASN A 393 -28.80 4.31 -31.11
CA ASN A 393 -29.20 5.68 -31.41
C ASN A 393 -30.50 6.04 -30.67
N GLY A 394 -30.67 7.30 -30.27
CA GLY A 394 -31.94 7.74 -29.71
C GLY A 394 -31.96 9.16 -29.16
N THR A 395 -33.10 9.52 -28.56
CA THR A 395 -33.34 10.84 -27.96
C THR A 395 -33.32 10.73 -26.44
N TRP A 396 -32.45 11.52 -25.80
CA TRP A 396 -32.38 11.63 -24.35
C TRP A 396 -33.13 12.87 -23.88
N ASN A 397 -34.29 12.64 -23.27
CA ASN A 397 -35.12 13.66 -22.64
C ASN A 397 -35.75 13.12 -21.35
N THR A 398 -36.59 13.92 -20.70
CA THR A 398 -37.28 13.58 -19.45
C THR A 398 -38.65 12.92 -19.67
N THR A 399 -39.03 12.64 -20.92
CA THR A 399 -40.36 12.11 -21.27
C THR A 399 -40.28 10.64 -21.68
N PHE A 400 -39.33 10.28 -22.54
CA PHE A 400 -39.23 8.93 -23.10
C PHE A 400 -38.67 7.94 -22.10
N LYS A 401 -39.29 6.76 -22.07
CA LYS A 401 -38.91 5.63 -21.20
C LYS A 401 -37.87 4.74 -21.88
N ASN A 402 -36.64 5.26 -21.95
CA ASN A 402 -35.52 4.64 -22.66
C ASN A 402 -34.33 4.32 -21.73
N TRP A 403 -34.61 4.25 -20.43
CA TRP A 403 -33.60 4.04 -19.40
C TRP A 403 -33.97 2.90 -18.47
N ASP A 404 -33.10 1.90 -18.40
CA ASP A 404 -33.14 0.88 -17.37
C ASP A 404 -32.68 1.44 -16.01
N ALA A 405 -33.25 0.92 -14.93
CA ALA A 405 -32.99 1.34 -13.55
C ALA A 405 -32.88 0.13 -12.61
N GLY A 406 -32.05 -0.84 -12.99
CA GLY A 406 -32.05 -2.17 -12.39
C GLY A 406 -33.15 -3.05 -13.01
N ALA A 407 -33.60 -4.08 -12.27
CA ALA A 407 -34.56 -5.07 -12.76
C ALA A 407 -36.03 -4.58 -12.80
N VAL A 408 -36.25 -3.32 -13.21
CA VAL A 408 -37.56 -2.64 -13.24
C VAL A 408 -37.88 -2.16 -14.65
N PRO A 409 -39.16 -2.05 -15.03
CA PRO A 409 -39.53 -1.56 -16.37
C PRO A 409 -38.85 -0.24 -16.72
N HIS A 410 -38.57 -0.03 -18.00
CA HIS A 410 -37.92 1.19 -18.48
C HIS A 410 -38.57 2.45 -17.91
N THR A 411 -37.70 3.37 -17.51
CA THR A 411 -38.05 4.62 -16.87
C THR A 411 -37.62 5.79 -17.76
N ASN A 412 -38.23 6.95 -17.52
CA ASN A 412 -37.75 8.20 -18.08
C ASN A 412 -36.56 8.75 -17.28
N TRP A 413 -35.77 9.63 -17.92
CA TRP A 413 -34.73 10.37 -17.22
C TRP A 413 -35.34 11.40 -16.26
N VAL A 414 -34.80 11.52 -15.05
CA VAL A 414 -35.27 12.48 -14.04
C VAL A 414 -34.13 13.42 -13.67
N ASN A 415 -34.18 14.67 -14.13
CA ASN A 415 -33.11 15.65 -13.88
C ASN A 415 -32.85 15.88 -12.37
N ALA A 416 -33.89 15.85 -11.54
CA ALA A 416 -33.77 16.07 -10.10
C ALA A 416 -33.03 14.96 -9.35
N SER A 417 -32.84 13.77 -9.94
CA SER A 417 -32.14 12.68 -9.28
C SER A 417 -30.62 12.80 -9.35
N ASN A 418 -30.10 13.70 -10.21
CA ASN A 418 -28.67 13.80 -10.51
C ASN A 418 -28.05 12.42 -10.83
N GLY A 419 -28.78 11.59 -11.58
CA GLY A 419 -28.35 10.24 -11.92
C GLY A 419 -27.10 10.22 -12.81
N THR A 420 -26.44 9.05 -12.84
CA THR A 420 -25.35 8.77 -13.77
C THR A 420 -25.91 8.09 -15.00
N ALA A 421 -25.69 8.67 -16.18
CA ALA A 421 -26.09 8.05 -17.44
C ALA A 421 -25.04 7.03 -17.88
N VAL A 422 -25.46 5.81 -18.16
CA VAL A 422 -24.60 4.69 -18.52
C VAL A 422 -24.89 4.25 -19.96
N PHE A 423 -23.89 4.39 -20.83
CA PHE A 423 -23.95 4.06 -22.26
C PHE A 423 -23.13 2.79 -22.55
N GLY A 424 -23.80 1.64 -22.64
CA GLY A 424 -23.24 0.34 -22.99
C GLY A 424 -23.91 -0.26 -24.22
N GLY A 425 -23.87 -1.59 -24.37
CA GLY A 425 -24.53 -2.28 -25.49
C GLY A 425 -24.06 -1.82 -26.87
N THR A 426 -24.99 -1.69 -27.82
CA THR A 426 -24.69 -1.22 -29.18
C THR A 426 -24.32 0.27 -29.16
N ALA A 427 -23.21 0.67 -29.78
CA ALA A 427 -22.85 2.10 -29.85
C ALA A 427 -23.86 2.92 -30.68
N GLY A 428 -23.99 4.21 -30.40
CA GLY A 428 -24.85 5.09 -31.18
C GLY A 428 -24.70 6.58 -30.90
N THR A 429 -25.52 7.36 -31.61
CA THR A 429 -25.69 8.80 -31.41
C THR A 429 -26.88 9.04 -30.49
N VAL A 430 -26.60 9.64 -29.33
CA VAL A 430 -27.59 10.04 -28.32
C VAL A 430 -27.84 11.53 -28.46
N THR A 431 -29.06 11.92 -28.79
CA THR A 431 -29.47 13.32 -28.98
C THR A 431 -30.07 13.86 -27.69
N SER A 432 -29.32 14.67 -26.95
CA SER A 432 -29.80 15.33 -25.73
C SER A 432 -30.80 16.43 -26.04
N GLN A 433 -31.81 16.56 -25.17
CA GLN A 433 -32.81 17.65 -25.18
C GLN A 433 -32.83 18.42 -23.86
N GLY A 434 -31.65 18.69 -23.27
CA GLY A 434 -31.54 19.51 -22.07
C GLY A 434 -31.73 18.69 -20.79
N VAL A 435 -30.68 18.00 -20.38
CA VAL A 435 -30.70 17.09 -19.23
C VAL A 435 -29.73 17.51 -18.14
N THR A 436 -30.02 17.12 -16.91
CA THR A 436 -29.15 17.30 -15.74
C THR A 436 -28.67 15.94 -15.25
N VAL A 437 -27.38 15.84 -14.95
CA VAL A 437 -26.69 14.59 -14.62
C VAL A 437 -25.78 14.77 -13.40
N GLY A 438 -25.54 13.69 -12.66
CA GLY A 438 -24.44 13.59 -11.70
C GLY A 438 -23.19 12.92 -12.30
N GLY A 439 -23.33 12.18 -13.41
CA GLY A 439 -22.22 11.48 -14.05
C GLY A 439 -22.55 11.00 -15.46
N LEU A 440 -21.51 10.68 -16.22
CA LEU A 440 -21.61 10.01 -17.51
C LEU A 440 -20.65 8.82 -17.52
N THR A 441 -21.09 7.67 -18.01
CA THR A 441 -20.26 6.48 -18.16
C THR A 441 -20.39 5.93 -19.58
N PHE A 442 -19.29 5.84 -20.31
CA PHE A 442 -19.24 5.24 -21.64
C PHE A 442 -18.49 3.90 -21.61
N MET A 443 -19.22 2.84 -21.89
CA MET A 443 -18.78 1.45 -21.82
C MET A 443 -18.53 0.85 -23.21
N THR A 444 -19.20 1.35 -24.25
CA THR A 444 -18.98 0.93 -25.66
C THR A 444 -18.28 2.02 -26.46
N ALA A 445 -17.31 1.63 -27.29
CA ALA A 445 -16.55 2.56 -28.11
C ALA A 445 -17.46 3.29 -29.12
N ASN A 446 -17.13 4.55 -29.41
CA ASN A 446 -17.72 5.38 -30.45
C ASN A 446 -19.13 5.89 -30.19
N TYR A 447 -19.57 5.92 -28.92
CA TYR A 447 -20.76 6.70 -28.56
C TYR A 447 -20.57 8.19 -28.85
N VAL A 448 -21.62 8.84 -29.36
CA VAL A 448 -21.67 10.29 -29.61
C VAL A 448 -22.85 10.89 -28.87
N LEU A 449 -22.58 11.75 -27.87
CA LEU A 449 -23.62 12.52 -27.18
C LEU A 449 -23.72 13.92 -27.81
N THR A 450 -24.80 14.21 -28.52
CA THR A 450 -24.95 15.43 -29.34
C THR A 450 -26.21 16.21 -28.99
N ASN A 451 -26.26 17.46 -29.48
CA ASN A 451 -27.36 18.41 -29.34
C ASN A 451 -27.59 18.93 -27.90
N SER A 452 -28.15 20.14 -27.80
CA SER A 452 -28.53 20.79 -26.53
C SER A 452 -27.40 20.85 -25.48
N THR A 453 -27.79 21.19 -24.24
CA THR A 453 -26.90 21.26 -23.07
C THR A 453 -27.06 20.03 -22.19
N VAL A 454 -25.95 19.57 -21.62
CA VAL A 454 -25.91 18.56 -20.55
C VAL A 454 -25.31 19.25 -19.32
N THR A 455 -26.10 19.39 -18.27
CA THR A 455 -25.73 20.17 -17.08
C THR A 455 -25.32 19.26 -15.93
N PHE A 456 -24.14 19.51 -15.36
CA PHE A 456 -23.71 18.92 -14.09
C PHE A 456 -24.15 19.83 -12.94
N SER A 457 -25.04 19.33 -12.07
CA SER A 457 -25.57 20.03 -10.89
C SER A 457 -24.85 19.67 -9.59
N VAL A 458 -24.12 18.55 -9.59
CA VAL A 458 -23.24 18.07 -8.52
C VAL A 458 -21.89 17.70 -9.12
N ALA A 459 -20.83 17.68 -8.30
CA ALA A 459 -19.50 17.29 -8.77
C ALA A 459 -19.59 15.95 -9.51
N GLY A 460 -19.18 15.94 -10.78
CA GLY A 460 -19.51 14.84 -11.68
C GLY A 460 -18.30 14.17 -12.28
N THR A 461 -18.43 12.86 -12.51
CA THR A 461 -17.42 12.06 -13.19
C THR A 461 -17.91 11.70 -14.59
N ILE A 462 -17.06 11.91 -15.59
CA ILE A 462 -17.17 11.33 -16.92
C ILE A 462 -16.18 10.18 -16.98
N PHE A 463 -16.68 8.96 -16.84
CA PHE A 463 -15.89 7.73 -16.95
C PHE A 463 -16.00 7.17 -18.36
N ASN A 464 -14.87 6.92 -19.02
CA ASN A 464 -14.86 6.14 -20.25
C ASN A 464 -13.62 5.27 -20.31
N TYR A 465 -13.84 3.97 -20.52
CA TYR A 465 -12.76 3.02 -20.73
C TYR A 465 -12.34 2.93 -22.20
N VAL A 466 -13.26 3.32 -23.08
CA VAL A 466 -13.16 3.26 -24.54
C VAL A 466 -13.35 4.66 -25.16
N PRO A 467 -13.04 4.86 -26.45
CA PRO A 467 -13.25 6.15 -27.10
C PRO A 467 -14.72 6.59 -27.07
N ALA A 468 -14.99 7.85 -26.72
CA ALA A 468 -16.33 8.45 -26.74
C ALA A 468 -16.26 9.93 -27.13
N THR A 469 -17.33 10.46 -27.72
CA THR A 469 -17.43 11.87 -28.14
C THR A 469 -18.61 12.56 -27.48
N ILE A 470 -18.38 13.75 -26.91
CA ILE A 470 -19.44 14.65 -26.45
C ILE A 470 -19.42 15.90 -27.34
N ALA A 471 -20.46 16.00 -28.17
CA ALA A 471 -20.78 17.14 -29.01
C ALA A 471 -21.87 18.04 -28.42
N SER A 472 -22.46 17.66 -27.29
CA SER A 472 -23.36 18.52 -26.50
C SER A 472 -22.56 19.54 -25.69
N VAL A 473 -23.14 20.70 -25.40
CA VAL A 473 -22.52 21.68 -24.50
C VAL A 473 -22.56 21.15 -23.06
N LEU A 474 -21.41 20.98 -22.42
CA LEU A 474 -21.33 20.71 -20.99
C LEU A 474 -21.45 22.03 -20.21
N ALA A 475 -22.33 22.07 -19.22
CA ALA A 475 -22.60 23.24 -18.37
C ALA A 475 -22.65 22.87 -16.88
N GLY A 476 -22.65 23.88 -16.00
CA GLY A 476 -22.69 23.72 -14.55
C GLY A 476 -21.62 24.55 -13.82
N THR A 477 -21.70 24.63 -12.49
CA THR A 477 -20.72 25.36 -11.66
C THR A 477 -19.81 24.43 -10.86
N VAL A 478 -20.10 23.14 -10.90
CA VAL A 478 -19.44 22.09 -10.12
C VAL A 478 -18.23 21.50 -10.84
N PRO A 479 -17.28 20.87 -10.12
CA PRO A 479 -16.16 20.17 -10.72
C PRO A 479 -16.58 19.07 -11.69
N ILE A 480 -15.81 18.89 -12.76
CA ILE A 480 -15.93 17.75 -13.68
C ILE A 480 -14.62 16.98 -13.70
N THR A 481 -14.72 15.68 -13.45
CA THR A 481 -13.60 14.75 -13.46
C THR A 481 -13.71 13.80 -14.66
N LYS A 482 -12.70 13.78 -15.53
CA LYS A 482 -12.52 12.73 -16.54
C LYS A 482 -11.73 11.57 -15.92
N SER A 483 -12.30 10.36 -15.99
CA SER A 483 -11.69 9.12 -15.50
C SER A 483 -11.77 8.01 -16.56
N GLY A 484 -11.14 6.87 -16.28
CA GLY A 484 -11.04 5.72 -17.18
C GLY A 484 -9.96 5.90 -18.26
N ALA A 485 -9.45 4.78 -18.77
CA ALA A 485 -8.32 4.74 -19.69
C ALA A 485 -8.62 5.27 -21.11
N GLY A 486 -9.89 5.39 -21.49
CA GLY A 486 -10.31 5.74 -22.84
C GLY A 486 -10.09 7.22 -23.21
N THR A 487 -10.14 7.49 -24.51
CA THR A 487 -10.12 8.86 -25.06
C THR A 487 -11.51 9.48 -25.06
N LEU A 488 -11.72 10.56 -24.31
CA LEU A 488 -12.93 11.39 -24.41
C LEU A 488 -12.67 12.58 -25.33
N THR A 489 -13.48 12.75 -26.37
CA THR A 489 -13.38 13.89 -27.29
C THR A 489 -14.51 14.89 -27.05
N LEU A 490 -14.17 16.14 -26.72
CA LEU A 490 -15.12 17.24 -26.59
C LEU A 490 -15.07 18.09 -27.86
N THR A 491 -16.22 18.24 -28.54
CA THR A 491 -16.31 19.03 -29.78
C THR A 491 -17.11 20.33 -29.64
N ALA A 492 -17.89 20.46 -28.58
CA ALA A 492 -18.67 21.65 -28.26
C ALA A 492 -17.84 22.71 -27.51
N THR A 493 -18.26 23.97 -27.62
CA THR A 493 -17.82 25.03 -26.72
C THR A 493 -18.55 24.88 -25.38
N ASN A 494 -17.85 24.35 -24.38
CA ASN A 494 -18.44 24.10 -23.06
C ASN A 494 -18.51 25.38 -22.22
N THR A 495 -19.50 25.47 -21.33
CA THR A 495 -19.81 26.66 -20.52
C THR A 495 -19.78 26.41 -19.02
N TYR A 496 -19.37 25.22 -18.58
CA TYR A 496 -19.20 24.95 -17.16
C TYR A 496 -18.10 25.84 -16.55
N SER A 497 -18.26 26.17 -15.28
CA SER A 497 -17.38 27.10 -14.54
C SER A 497 -16.69 26.48 -13.33
N GLY A 498 -16.93 25.19 -13.05
CA GLY A 498 -16.14 24.42 -12.10
C GLY A 498 -14.80 23.95 -12.70
N PRO A 499 -13.86 23.49 -11.86
CA PRO A 499 -12.56 22.99 -12.32
C PRO A 499 -12.69 21.67 -13.09
N THR A 500 -11.76 21.45 -14.02
CA THR A 500 -11.61 20.20 -14.76
C THR A 500 -10.44 19.40 -14.20
N THR A 501 -10.68 18.14 -13.84
CA THR A 501 -9.61 17.20 -13.47
C THR A 501 -9.59 16.04 -14.45
N VAL A 502 -8.42 15.72 -15.00
CA VAL A 502 -8.21 14.54 -15.85
C VAL A 502 -7.38 13.55 -15.06
N ASN A 503 -8.04 12.55 -14.47
CA ASN A 503 -7.41 11.54 -13.62
C ASN A 503 -6.72 10.45 -14.44
N ALA A 504 -7.26 10.11 -15.62
CA ALA A 504 -6.75 9.02 -16.45
C ALA A 504 -7.18 9.13 -17.91
N GLY A 505 -6.46 8.39 -18.77
CA GLY A 505 -6.71 8.31 -20.20
C GLY A 505 -6.40 9.62 -20.93
N THR A 506 -7.08 9.84 -22.05
CA THR A 506 -6.91 11.05 -22.86
C THR A 506 -8.18 11.90 -22.88
N LEU A 507 -8.06 13.21 -22.65
CA LEU A 507 -9.10 14.18 -22.94
C LEU A 507 -8.70 15.00 -24.17
N THR A 508 -9.41 14.86 -25.27
CA THR A 508 -9.20 15.64 -26.49
C THR A 508 -10.20 16.78 -26.56
N VAL A 509 -9.71 18.02 -26.58
CA VAL A 509 -10.49 19.21 -26.91
C VAL A 509 -10.29 19.49 -28.39
N SER A 510 -11.33 19.23 -29.19
CA SER A 510 -11.22 19.26 -30.65
C SER A 510 -10.98 20.67 -31.20
N ALA A 511 -10.74 20.77 -32.51
CA ALA A 511 -10.58 22.05 -33.20
C ALA A 511 -11.78 23.01 -33.06
N SER A 512 -12.98 22.49 -32.74
CA SER A 512 -14.18 23.30 -32.49
C SER A 512 -14.50 23.48 -31.00
N GLY A 513 -13.92 22.65 -30.14
CA GLY A 513 -14.24 22.57 -28.71
C GLY A 513 -13.53 23.59 -27.81
N ARG A 514 -14.02 23.74 -26.58
CA ARG A 514 -13.38 24.50 -25.48
C ARG A 514 -13.65 23.81 -24.13
N LEU A 515 -12.71 23.92 -23.19
CA LEU A 515 -12.98 23.60 -21.78
C LEU A 515 -13.77 24.74 -21.12
N GLY A 516 -14.20 24.50 -19.88
CA GLY A 516 -14.84 25.49 -19.05
C GLY A 516 -13.92 26.65 -18.65
N THR A 517 -14.44 27.54 -17.81
CA THR A 517 -13.76 28.81 -17.51
C THR A 517 -12.75 28.75 -16.35
N ASN A 518 -12.56 27.59 -15.72
CA ASN A 518 -11.81 27.43 -14.46
C ASN A 518 -10.50 26.63 -14.65
N ASN A 519 -9.90 26.22 -13.54
CA ASN A 519 -8.63 25.50 -13.46
C ASN A 519 -8.68 24.13 -14.14
N LEU A 520 -7.51 23.68 -14.60
CA LEU A 520 -7.29 22.36 -15.18
C LEU A 520 -6.20 21.62 -14.41
N THR A 521 -6.47 20.39 -14.01
CA THR A 521 -5.46 19.49 -13.42
C THR A 521 -5.34 18.24 -14.28
N ILE A 522 -4.11 17.88 -14.66
CA ILE A 522 -3.79 16.65 -15.39
C ILE A 522 -2.99 15.75 -14.44
N ALA A 523 -3.58 14.64 -14.01
CA ALA A 523 -2.94 13.69 -13.11
C ALA A 523 -1.80 12.92 -13.82
N ALA A 524 -0.94 12.27 -13.03
CA ALA A 524 0.15 11.46 -13.55
C ALA A 524 -0.39 10.34 -14.44
N GLY A 525 0.22 10.16 -15.62
CA GLY A 525 -0.20 9.18 -16.63
C GLY A 525 -1.42 9.59 -17.48
N ALA A 526 -2.08 10.71 -17.18
CA ALA A 526 -3.15 11.25 -18.01
C ALA A 526 -2.61 12.19 -19.11
N THR A 527 -3.38 12.35 -20.19
CA THR A 527 -3.06 13.29 -21.28
C THR A 527 -4.24 14.19 -21.61
N VAL A 528 -3.99 15.49 -21.84
CA VAL A 528 -4.95 16.39 -22.47
C VAL A 528 -4.41 16.81 -23.84
N VAL A 529 -5.19 16.63 -24.90
CA VAL A 529 -4.86 17.06 -26.26
C VAL A 529 -5.71 18.27 -26.61
N VAL A 530 -5.07 19.39 -26.99
CA VAL A 530 -5.75 20.63 -27.34
C VAL A 530 -5.48 20.98 -28.80
N GLN A 531 -6.56 21.02 -29.59
CA GLN A 531 -6.50 21.25 -31.03
C GLN A 531 -6.94 22.66 -31.47
N LYS A 532 -7.34 23.51 -30.51
CA LYS A 532 -7.81 24.87 -30.76
C LYS A 532 -7.13 25.88 -29.84
N SER A 533 -6.78 27.06 -30.38
CA SER A 533 -6.39 28.20 -29.55
C SER A 533 -7.55 28.66 -28.67
N ASP A 534 -7.25 29.19 -27.49
CA ASP A 534 -8.22 29.66 -26.48
C ASP A 534 -9.26 28.59 -26.02
N ALA A 535 -8.91 27.32 -26.18
CA ALA A 535 -9.64 26.18 -25.65
C ALA A 535 -9.53 26.06 -24.13
N ILE A 536 -8.42 26.50 -23.54
CA ILE A 536 -8.23 26.64 -22.10
C ILE A 536 -8.49 28.10 -21.72
N SER A 537 -9.18 28.32 -20.60
CA SER A 537 -9.46 29.67 -20.09
C SER A 537 -8.19 30.45 -19.78
N SER A 538 -8.13 31.72 -20.22
CA SER A 538 -7.05 32.64 -19.87
C SER A 538 -6.92 32.93 -18.38
N ASN A 539 -7.97 32.66 -17.61
CA ASN A 539 -7.97 32.79 -16.15
C ASN A 539 -7.55 31.49 -15.42
N ALA A 540 -7.39 30.37 -16.14
CA ALA A 540 -7.11 29.08 -15.54
C ALA A 540 -5.73 29.04 -14.87
N CYS A 541 -5.67 28.35 -13.74
CA CYS A 541 -4.44 27.73 -13.26
C CYS A 541 -4.39 26.29 -13.81
N VAL A 542 -3.27 25.93 -14.44
CA VAL A 542 -3.05 24.58 -15.00
C VAL A 542 -2.02 23.85 -14.16
N ASP A 543 -2.37 22.69 -13.57
CA ASP A 543 -1.43 21.81 -12.85
C ASP A 543 -1.15 20.54 -13.67
N LEU A 544 0.10 20.39 -14.11
CA LEU A 544 0.57 19.26 -14.90
C LEU A 544 1.35 18.28 -14.02
N ARG A 545 0.76 17.09 -13.83
CA ARG A 545 1.43 15.88 -13.32
C ARG A 545 1.54 14.81 -14.41
N GLY A 546 0.71 14.94 -15.45
CA GLY A 546 0.78 14.23 -16.71
C GLY A 546 1.07 15.17 -17.88
N THR A 547 0.60 14.80 -19.06
CA THR A 547 1.00 15.44 -20.33
C THR A 547 -0.06 16.40 -20.88
N LEU A 548 0.34 17.61 -21.24
CA LEU A 548 -0.44 18.54 -22.06
C LEU A 548 0.10 18.55 -23.50
N ASN A 549 -0.68 18.03 -24.44
CA ASN A 549 -0.38 18.04 -25.87
C ASN A 549 -1.07 19.24 -26.55
N LEU A 550 -0.30 20.11 -27.21
CA LEU A 550 -0.81 21.24 -27.97
C LEU A 550 -0.51 21.02 -29.46
N ALA A 551 -1.56 21.01 -30.29
CA ALA A 551 -1.42 20.75 -31.73
C ALA A 551 -0.64 21.88 -32.45
N ALA A 552 -0.15 21.59 -33.66
CA ALA A 552 0.61 22.54 -34.46
C ALA A 552 -0.19 23.83 -34.71
N GLY A 553 0.45 25.00 -34.48
CA GLY A 553 -0.18 26.31 -34.64
C GLY A 553 -1.19 26.68 -33.54
N VAL A 554 -1.42 25.82 -32.55
CA VAL A 554 -2.29 26.11 -31.41
C VAL A 554 -1.53 26.87 -30.34
N THR A 555 -2.10 27.98 -29.89
CA THR A 555 -1.63 28.72 -28.72
C THR A 555 -2.77 28.93 -27.73
N ASN A 556 -2.57 28.54 -26.48
CA ASN A 556 -3.51 28.84 -25.39
C ASN A 556 -2.86 29.80 -24.40
N THR A 557 -3.64 30.72 -23.84
CA THR A 557 -3.19 31.62 -22.78
C THR A 557 -3.77 31.15 -21.46
N VAL A 558 -2.99 31.18 -20.38
CA VAL A 558 -3.44 30.84 -19.02
C VAL A 558 -2.87 31.81 -18.00
N ARG A 559 -3.48 31.84 -16.82
CA ARG A 559 -3.05 32.70 -15.73
C ARG A 559 -1.78 32.17 -15.09
N ARG A 560 -1.78 30.91 -14.68
CA ARG A 560 -0.65 30.24 -14.02
C ARG A 560 -0.48 28.81 -14.49
N LEU A 561 0.75 28.32 -14.39
CA LEU A 561 1.15 26.94 -14.68
C LEU A 561 1.85 26.36 -13.45
N TYR A 562 1.58 25.10 -13.15
CA TYR A 562 2.19 24.32 -12.09
C TYR A 562 2.69 22.99 -12.64
N PHE A 563 3.81 22.51 -12.12
CA PHE A 563 4.28 21.14 -12.31
C PHE A 563 4.28 20.45 -10.96
N ASN A 564 3.50 19.39 -10.81
CA ASN A 564 3.36 18.67 -9.54
C ASN A 564 3.08 19.61 -8.36
N GLY A 565 2.22 20.61 -8.56
CA GLY A 565 1.89 21.63 -7.55
C GLY A 565 2.91 22.77 -7.38
N ILE A 566 4.03 22.75 -8.10
CA ILE A 566 5.06 23.80 -8.05
C ILE A 566 4.81 24.84 -9.15
N CYS A 567 4.59 26.11 -8.78
CA CYS A 567 4.28 27.18 -9.72
C CYS A 567 5.46 27.50 -10.64
N GLN A 568 5.17 27.75 -11.92
CA GLN A 568 6.15 28.02 -12.97
C GLN A 568 6.18 29.50 -13.37
N GLN A 569 7.28 29.92 -13.99
CA GLN A 569 7.46 31.29 -14.49
C GLN A 569 6.51 31.63 -15.66
N ALA A 570 6.03 32.88 -15.69
CA ALA A 570 5.35 33.47 -16.84
C ALA A 570 6.19 33.41 -18.12
N GLY A 571 5.54 33.15 -19.25
CA GLY A 571 6.18 33.04 -20.57
C GLY A 571 5.62 31.91 -21.40
N LEU A 572 6.29 31.63 -22.52
CA LEU A 572 5.89 30.61 -23.47
C LEU A 572 6.44 29.24 -23.07
N TRP A 573 5.55 28.28 -22.86
CA TRP A 573 5.84 26.88 -22.55
C TRP A 573 5.42 25.96 -23.69
N ASN A 574 6.25 24.98 -24.03
CA ASN A 574 6.02 24.02 -25.10
C ASN A 574 6.95 22.80 -24.92
N ALA A 575 6.82 21.81 -25.80
CA ALA A 575 7.60 20.57 -25.76
C ALA A 575 9.12 20.79 -25.94
N VAL A 576 9.54 21.92 -26.53
CA VAL A 576 10.98 22.27 -26.63
C VAL A 576 11.52 22.72 -25.27
N ARG A 577 10.72 23.49 -24.52
CA ARG A 577 11.09 23.97 -23.18
C ARG A 577 11.00 22.86 -22.13
N ASP A 578 9.94 22.05 -22.16
CA ASP A 578 9.72 20.96 -21.21
C ASP A 578 9.04 19.77 -21.92
N PRO A 579 9.83 18.79 -22.42
CA PRO A 579 9.29 17.60 -23.08
C PRO A 579 8.69 16.57 -22.10
N SER A 580 8.83 16.76 -20.79
CA SER A 580 8.28 15.83 -19.78
C SER A 580 6.81 16.12 -19.47
N HIS A 581 6.39 17.39 -19.56
CA HIS A 581 5.00 17.81 -19.33
C HIS A 581 4.27 18.22 -20.62
N PHE A 582 5.00 18.59 -21.68
CA PHE A 582 4.41 19.02 -22.94
C PHE A 582 4.74 18.09 -24.11
N SER A 583 3.78 17.92 -25.01
CA SER A 583 3.99 17.27 -26.31
C SER A 583 3.28 18.04 -27.44
N GLY A 584 3.54 17.66 -28.69
CA GLY A 584 3.10 18.41 -29.87
C GLY A 584 3.99 19.61 -30.18
N SER A 585 3.52 20.50 -31.06
CA SER A 585 4.29 21.67 -31.55
C SER A 585 3.59 23.02 -31.34
N GLY A 586 2.46 23.03 -30.63
CA GLY A 586 1.80 24.24 -30.14
C GLY A 586 2.48 24.84 -28.91
N SER A 587 1.87 25.84 -28.30
CA SER A 587 2.43 26.52 -27.13
C SER A 587 1.39 27.01 -26.12
N LEU A 588 1.81 27.14 -24.87
CA LEU A 588 1.05 27.66 -23.75
C LEU A 588 1.69 28.97 -23.28
N ASN A 589 0.95 30.08 -23.36
CA ASN A 589 1.39 31.38 -22.88
C ASN A 589 0.91 31.60 -21.45
N VAL A 590 1.85 31.67 -20.50
CA VAL A 590 1.57 31.89 -19.07
C VAL A 590 1.74 33.38 -18.75
N THR A 591 0.68 34.01 -18.25
CA THR A 591 0.63 35.49 -18.13
C THR A 591 1.06 36.04 -16.77
N GLU A 592 0.90 35.28 -15.69
CA GLU A 592 1.18 35.76 -14.33
C GLU A 592 2.42 35.06 -13.74
N TYR A 593 3.29 35.84 -13.12
CA TYR A 593 4.42 35.35 -12.33
C TYR A 593 3.96 35.18 -10.87
N PRO A 594 4.49 34.21 -10.09
CA PRO A 594 4.12 34.03 -8.69
C PRO A 594 4.44 35.22 -7.77
N TYR A 595 5.29 36.15 -8.21
CA TYR A 595 5.73 37.31 -7.43
C TYR A 595 5.61 38.61 -8.21
N GLY A 596 5.17 39.68 -7.55
CA GLY A 596 4.99 41.00 -8.15
C GLY A 596 6.25 41.49 -8.88
N LYS A 597 6.05 42.06 -10.07
CA LYS A 597 7.12 42.62 -10.90
C LYS A 597 7.82 43.78 -10.17
N MET A 598 9.07 43.62 -9.75
CA MET A 598 9.89 44.76 -9.29
C MET A 598 10.23 45.64 -10.50
N ILE A 599 9.69 46.87 -10.55
CA ILE A 599 10.02 47.87 -11.57
C ILE A 599 10.99 48.87 -10.93
N PRO A 600 12.26 48.97 -11.40
CA PRO A 600 13.16 50.01 -10.94
C PRO A 600 12.64 51.38 -11.40
N ARG A 601 12.37 52.31 -10.48
CA ARG A 601 12.11 53.72 -10.80
C ARG A 601 13.20 54.59 -10.18
N ARG A 602 13.83 55.46 -10.98
CA ARG A 602 14.58 56.61 -10.43
C ARG A 602 13.57 57.65 -9.98
N SER A 603 13.31 57.75 -8.68
CA SER A 603 12.48 58.82 -8.13
C SER A 603 13.30 60.11 -7.98
N PRO A 604 12.82 61.28 -8.43
CA PRO A 604 13.51 62.56 -8.25
C PRO A 604 13.53 63.06 -6.79
N THR A 605 12.71 62.47 -5.90
CA THR A 605 12.53 62.92 -4.51
C THR A 605 13.60 62.46 -3.53
N TYR A 606 14.47 61.50 -3.91
CA TYR A 606 15.53 60.99 -3.04
C TYR A 606 16.92 61.35 -3.58
N ARG A 607 17.33 62.63 -3.42
CA ARG A 607 18.73 63.03 -3.61
C ARG A 607 19.59 62.43 -2.49
N GLY A 608 20.07 61.21 -2.70
CA GLY A 608 20.97 60.50 -1.77
C GLY A 608 21.00 58.98 -1.90
N TYR A 609 20.07 58.38 -2.65
CA TYR A 609 19.89 56.93 -2.75
C TYR A 609 19.90 56.49 -4.23
N PRO A 610 20.95 55.80 -4.73
CA PRO A 610 21.04 55.43 -6.16
C PRO A 610 20.14 54.26 -6.56
N PHE A 611 19.55 53.53 -5.61
CA PHE A 611 18.63 52.41 -5.87
C PHE A 611 17.43 52.48 -4.92
N CYS A 612 16.24 52.69 -5.50
CA CYS A 612 14.97 52.40 -4.83
C CYS A 612 14.17 51.44 -5.71
N ALA A 613 13.66 50.36 -5.12
CA ALA A 613 12.76 49.41 -5.78
C ALA A 613 11.43 49.37 -5.04
N SER A 614 10.33 49.40 -5.79
CA SER A 614 8.97 49.39 -5.25
C SER A 614 8.34 48.01 -5.45
N LEU A 615 7.79 47.43 -4.39
CA LEU A 615 7.11 46.14 -4.40
C LEU A 615 5.58 46.37 -4.45
N HIS A 616 4.90 45.82 -5.46
CA HIS A 616 3.44 45.80 -5.52
C HIS A 616 2.95 44.35 -5.38
N GLY A 617 2.32 44.02 -4.25
CA GLY A 617 1.66 42.74 -4.02
C GLY A 617 0.14 42.88 -4.03
N SER A 618 -0.55 41.89 -4.58
CA SER A 618 -2.01 41.71 -4.43
C SER A 618 -2.27 40.60 -3.41
N ALA A 619 -3.23 40.80 -2.52
CA ALA A 619 -3.50 39.95 -1.36
C ALA A 619 -3.71 38.46 -1.69
N ILE A 620 -3.14 37.59 -0.85
CA ILE A 620 -3.49 36.16 -0.73
C ILE A 620 -4.43 36.05 0.47
N SER A 621 -5.70 35.71 0.26
CA SER A 621 -6.59 35.34 1.37
C SER A 621 -6.48 33.83 1.63
N GLY A 622 -5.93 33.42 2.78
CA GLY A 622 -6.15 32.07 3.32
C GLY A 622 -4.96 31.27 3.86
N ALA A 623 -3.92 31.87 4.45
CA ALA A 623 -2.81 31.12 5.06
C ALA A 623 -2.91 31.01 6.60
N GLN A 624 -2.56 29.82 7.11
CA GLN A 624 -2.38 29.43 8.53
C GLN A 624 -0.96 29.85 9.03
N PRO A 625 -0.61 29.76 10.33
CA PRO A 625 -0.01 30.88 11.10
C PRO A 625 1.52 31.06 11.03
N TYR A 626 2.20 30.72 9.93
CA TYR A 626 3.67 30.91 9.83
C TYR A 626 4.14 31.67 8.57
N GLU A 627 3.26 32.34 7.85
CA GLU A 627 3.66 33.28 6.79
C GLU A 627 3.66 34.73 7.32
N LEU A 628 4.77 35.43 7.11
CA LEU A 628 4.88 36.88 7.34
C LEU A 628 3.82 37.60 6.51
N LEU A 629 2.79 38.15 7.19
CA LEU A 629 1.84 39.08 6.59
C LEU A 629 2.59 40.34 6.15
N PHE A 630 2.62 40.61 4.85
CA PHE A 630 2.96 41.93 4.34
C PHE A 630 1.66 42.70 4.12
N ASP A 631 1.42 43.67 5.00
CA ASP A 631 0.23 44.52 5.01
C ASP A 631 0.19 45.45 3.77
N THR A 632 -1.02 45.82 3.36
CA THR A 632 -1.31 46.56 2.13
C THR A 632 -0.67 47.95 2.15
N GLY A 633 0.37 48.13 1.34
CA GLY A 633 1.02 49.43 1.09
C GLY A 633 2.13 49.30 0.05
N SER A 634 2.36 50.34 -0.75
CA SER A 634 3.57 50.43 -1.59
C SER A 634 4.77 50.68 -0.69
N TRP A 635 5.74 49.77 -0.70
CA TRP A 635 6.99 49.93 0.06
C TRP A 635 8.15 50.22 -0.91
N ASP A 636 8.89 51.29 -0.64
CA ASP A 636 10.16 51.59 -1.31
C ASP A 636 11.32 51.11 -0.42
N ILE A 637 12.15 50.20 -0.92
CA ILE A 637 13.44 49.86 -0.29
C ILE A 637 14.50 50.81 -0.85
N CYS A 638 15.06 51.71 -0.03
CA CYS A 638 16.16 52.60 -0.42
C CYS A 638 17.40 52.34 0.44
N ILE A 639 18.57 52.15 -0.20
CA ILE A 639 19.86 51.86 0.48
C ILE A 639 20.73 53.13 0.57
N PRO A 640 21.11 53.62 1.76
CA PRO A 640 21.93 54.83 1.90
C PRO A 640 23.38 54.63 1.43
N TYR A 641 23.99 55.71 0.95
CA TYR A 641 25.41 55.74 0.57
C TYR A 641 26.31 55.46 1.79
N GLY A 642 27.24 54.50 1.67
CA GLY A 642 28.24 54.17 2.70
C GLY A 642 28.04 52.83 3.44
N SER A 643 26.93 52.13 3.22
CA SER A 643 26.62 50.85 3.90
C SER A 643 26.89 49.60 3.06
N LEU A 644 27.61 49.70 1.94
CA LEU A 644 27.95 48.56 1.09
C LEU A 644 29.30 47.97 1.51
N ASN A 645 29.26 46.96 2.38
CA ASN A 645 30.36 46.03 2.56
C ASN A 645 29.92 44.62 2.08
N LYS A 646 30.90 43.73 1.86
CA LYS A 646 30.66 42.37 1.31
C LYS A 646 29.66 41.55 2.17
N ALA A 647 29.53 41.87 3.46
CA ALA A 647 28.59 41.25 4.40
C ALA A 647 27.13 41.74 4.22
N ASN A 648 26.93 42.98 3.78
CA ASN A 648 25.59 43.53 3.53
C ASN A 648 25.02 43.16 2.15
N ILE A 649 25.88 42.83 1.18
CA ILE A 649 25.46 42.21 -0.09
C ILE A 649 25.03 40.76 0.14
N SER A 650 25.69 40.02 1.04
CA SER A 650 25.30 38.64 1.34
C SER A 650 23.95 38.51 2.01
N VAL A 651 23.52 39.47 2.85
CA VAL A 651 22.18 39.44 3.49
C VAL A 651 21.05 39.79 2.49
N LEU A 652 21.34 40.62 1.49
CA LEU A 652 20.46 40.85 0.35
C LEU A 652 20.45 39.66 -0.64
N ALA A 653 21.53 38.87 -0.68
CA ALA A 653 21.58 37.65 -1.49
C ALA A 653 20.89 36.47 -0.78
N THR A 654 21.09 36.23 0.51
CA THR A 654 20.47 35.10 1.21
C THR A 654 18.97 35.28 1.39
N ASN A 655 18.48 36.47 1.74
CA ASN A 655 17.02 36.66 1.96
C ASN A 655 16.21 36.94 0.69
N VAL A 656 16.86 37.07 -0.49
CA VAL A 656 16.17 37.23 -1.79
C VAL A 656 16.43 36.05 -2.73
N PHE A 657 17.49 35.26 -2.52
CA PHE A 657 17.81 34.09 -3.36
C PHE A 657 17.66 32.72 -2.67
N ASP A 658 17.38 32.61 -1.36
CA ASP A 658 17.09 31.29 -0.72
C ASP A 658 15.65 30.78 -0.93
N CYS A 659 14.87 31.41 -1.82
CA CYS A 659 13.64 30.83 -2.36
C CYS A 659 13.89 30.04 -3.66
N TRP A 660 15.09 29.50 -3.84
CA TRP A 660 15.43 28.52 -4.89
C TRP A 660 15.68 27.17 -4.22
N GLY A 661 14.59 26.45 -3.98
CA GLY A 661 14.59 24.99 -3.77
C GLY A 661 14.35 24.29 -5.09
#